data_AF-A0A139X442-F1
#
_entry.id   AF-A0A139X442-F1
#
_cell.length_a   1.000
_cell.length_b   1.000
_cell.length_c   1.000
_cell.angle_alpha   90.00
_cell.angle_beta   90.00
_cell.angle_gamma   90.00
#
_symmetry.space_group_name_H-M   'P 1'
#
loop_
_entity.id
_entity.type
_entity.pdbx_description
1 polymer ?
#
loop_
_entity_poly.entity_id
_entity_poly.type
_entity_poly.pdbx_seq_one_letter_code
_entity_poly.pdbx_strand_id
1 'polypeptide(L)'
;MRGDMAVEQLRRYKEYGESVLQSLDLVSQNPPPRDNWVPTTIHESTQRLQQSAKRVVELASSPVKIGIMGEFSSGKTLLLGSLIGYADALPVSETPTTGNVTAIHLVQQPDLQTTKISQFAVEYLSHEGVRECLCYMIEEAEQRAKAVNLPASELALVKSLYPTTQVDSNGILRWCEQAWKIQSLELRSLLRELVLFARTYSVHGEDICGKTYQIDSTTAHKGLRLAEPPMNILELSFDQLPPPPKRWETLAQPSAKDLRSSFSLIRRVDVTVEVSKQIWDLSSLQGTNEFILLDFPGLGAADSGVRDAFLSLRELRDVQTILLLLNGRYPGGVTATKIRSMLERDKGQDLRDRIIVGVGRFNQIPLSGSDERSLDDLLDEPLLSEETVLEQLNILKLTIASASNLTTEKKNIVLLSQLYGLTKLAEQSSLLQVSSREFLSELDKPNKPDELQLREKWRQLSEMLPPSSYLHKQLSNYAEDGGINRLRSLLKEHVAFHGMKQLVEDTKKAVEALRKEQNNLKNLLENIPAYIPVVESPVFITLREAIENLVTTYRQFQEDLDKQPILINRNNVAVSDVVKDELTNKIFFEWSEWTLLFDRTKNGTIVLTESESFFEEDEVDDSIPTKSDDFYSAFVQTIQDMQAFAHDRTTEAVTDLFSKLSTDVQQEREKLSPILLQDKESSIEKKFGRSQVRLFRNLLRAIEPSQRWQNLIIQHSGLAGDAVPVHADALFPLARQDDRHQNGQIFDWSPDKKFMVTPRPFNHQVAVLRLRDEITASAGLHLVQYVSQLTKQVKVSFSKALKEIVDNLQELLKSKHEPLLRHIASAEAQTSASIPPWLDTLSQIPAISYPEEI
;
A
#
# COMPACT_ATOMS: atom_id res chain seq x y z
N MET A 1 6.97 29.29 -30.50
CA MET A 1 8.12 28.42 -30.23
C MET A 1 8.68 27.96 -31.57
N ARG A 2 10.00 28.03 -31.81
CA ARG A 2 10.59 27.46 -33.05
C ARG A 2 10.60 25.92 -32.93
N GLY A 3 10.34 25.21 -34.03
CA GLY A 3 10.20 23.74 -34.06
C GLY A 3 11.37 23.00 -33.41
N ASP A 4 12.61 23.44 -33.64
CA ASP A 4 13.81 22.80 -33.09
C ASP A 4 13.87 22.83 -31.55
N MET A 5 13.37 23.91 -30.93
CA MET A 5 13.31 24.00 -29.45
C MET A 5 12.25 23.05 -28.89
N ALA A 6 11.15 22.83 -29.63
CA ALA A 6 10.09 21.91 -29.22
C ALA A 6 10.57 20.46 -29.22
N VAL A 7 11.29 20.05 -30.27
CA VAL A 7 11.88 18.71 -30.39
C VAL A 7 12.86 18.43 -29.26
N GLU A 8 13.75 19.38 -28.99
CA GLU A 8 14.74 19.26 -27.91
C GLU A 8 14.06 19.17 -26.52
N GLN A 9 12.99 19.94 -26.29
CA GLN A 9 12.24 19.88 -25.05
C GLN A 9 11.51 18.54 -24.86
N LEU A 10 10.88 18.01 -25.92
CA LEU A 10 10.26 16.68 -25.89
C LEU A 10 11.31 15.58 -25.65
N ARG A 11 12.48 15.68 -26.27
CA ARG A 11 13.60 14.74 -26.03
C ARG A 11 13.99 14.71 -24.55
N ARG A 12 14.14 15.87 -23.91
CA ARG A 12 14.44 15.96 -22.46
C ARG A 12 13.34 15.37 -21.59
N TYR A 13 12.08 15.61 -21.92
CA TYR A 13 10.95 15.00 -21.20
C TYR A 13 10.91 13.48 -21.36
N LYS A 14 11.22 12.97 -22.55
CA LYS A 14 11.36 11.54 -22.80
C LYS A 14 12.47 10.93 -21.93
N GLU A 15 13.67 11.51 -21.97
CA GLU A 15 14.82 11.04 -21.18
C GLU A 15 14.54 11.04 -19.68
N TYR A 16 13.82 12.05 -19.20
CA TYR A 16 13.35 12.11 -17.82
C TYR A 16 12.39 10.97 -17.46
N GLY A 17 11.37 10.72 -18.31
CA GLY A 17 10.44 9.60 -18.11
C GLY A 17 11.13 8.23 -18.18
N GLU A 18 12.04 8.03 -19.13
CA GLU A 18 12.83 6.80 -19.30
C GLU A 18 13.75 6.57 -18.08
N SER A 19 14.39 7.62 -17.56
CA SER A 19 15.22 7.53 -16.35
C SER A 19 14.42 7.05 -15.14
N VAL A 20 13.18 7.52 -14.98
CA VAL A 20 12.29 7.04 -13.90
C VAL A 20 11.89 5.58 -14.12
N LEU A 21 11.56 5.19 -15.36
CA LEU A 21 11.22 3.80 -15.67
C LEU A 21 12.38 2.85 -15.45
N GLN A 22 13.60 3.24 -15.84
CA GLN A 22 14.81 2.43 -15.63
C GLN A 22 15.06 2.19 -14.13
N SER A 23 14.92 3.22 -13.30
CA SER A 23 15.03 3.07 -11.84
C SER A 23 13.92 2.20 -11.24
N LEU A 24 12.68 2.29 -11.75
CA LEU A 24 11.58 1.41 -11.33
C LEU A 24 11.81 -0.05 -11.78
N ASP A 25 12.40 -0.28 -12.94
CA ASP A 25 12.76 -1.62 -13.41
C ASP A 25 13.84 -2.24 -12.51
N LEU A 26 14.83 -1.47 -12.05
CA LEU A 26 15.81 -1.91 -11.05
C LEU A 26 15.14 -2.29 -9.72
N VAL A 27 14.12 -1.55 -9.28
CA VAL A 27 13.30 -1.90 -8.10
C VAL A 27 12.49 -3.17 -8.34
N SER A 28 11.98 -3.40 -9.56
CA SER A 28 11.23 -4.62 -9.88
C SER A 28 12.09 -5.89 -9.82
N GLN A 29 13.39 -5.77 -10.11
CA GLN A 29 14.37 -6.85 -10.00
C GLN A 29 14.69 -7.18 -8.52
N ASN A 30 14.59 -6.18 -7.63
CA ASN A 30 14.76 -6.33 -6.19
C ASN A 30 13.56 -5.72 -5.44
N PRO A 31 12.39 -6.37 -5.44
CA PRO A 31 11.16 -5.77 -4.93
C PRO A 31 11.19 -5.57 -3.41
N PRO A 32 10.43 -4.59 -2.88
CA PRO A 32 10.25 -4.44 -1.43
C PRO A 32 9.69 -5.75 -0.84
N PRO A 33 10.22 -6.25 0.29
CA PRO A 33 9.68 -7.43 0.93
C PRO A 33 8.25 -7.17 1.43
N ARG A 34 7.41 -8.21 1.46
CA ARG A 34 6.05 -8.15 2.01
C ARG A 34 6.07 -8.27 3.54
N ASP A 35 6.94 -7.49 4.19
CA ASP A 35 7.06 -7.45 5.64
C ASP A 35 6.10 -6.43 6.24
N ASN A 36 5.65 -6.66 7.49
CA ASN A 36 4.69 -5.80 8.19
C ASN A 36 5.14 -4.34 8.37
N TRP A 37 6.44 -4.05 8.27
CA TRP A 37 6.99 -2.70 8.43
C TRP A 37 7.08 -1.92 7.12
N VAL A 38 6.91 -2.56 5.96
CA VAL A 38 6.90 -1.91 4.65
C VAL A 38 5.47 -1.43 4.34
N PRO A 39 5.21 -0.11 4.23
CA PRO A 39 3.88 0.39 3.92
C PRO A 39 3.35 -0.14 2.59
N THR A 40 2.10 -0.61 2.57
CA THR A 40 1.41 -1.06 1.34
C THR A 40 1.30 0.05 0.29
N THR A 41 1.31 1.31 0.74
CA THR A 41 1.29 2.52 -0.10
C THR A 41 2.51 2.65 -1.00
N ILE A 42 3.65 2.01 -0.70
CA ILE A 42 4.84 2.02 -1.56
C ILE A 42 4.54 1.32 -2.89
N HIS A 43 3.87 0.17 -2.84
CA HIS A 43 3.52 -0.58 -4.05
C HIS A 43 2.58 0.25 -4.94
N GLU A 44 1.55 0.85 -4.35
CA GLU A 44 0.65 1.76 -5.08
C GLU A 44 1.38 2.96 -5.66
N SER A 45 2.29 3.58 -4.90
CA SER A 45 3.09 4.71 -5.36
C SER A 45 4.01 4.33 -6.52
N THR A 46 4.68 3.16 -6.46
CA THR A 46 5.50 2.65 -7.57
C THR A 46 4.68 2.39 -8.83
N GLN A 47 3.46 1.86 -8.70
CA GLN A 47 2.57 1.64 -9.84
C GLN A 47 2.11 2.97 -10.47
N ARG A 48 1.71 3.96 -9.66
CA ARG A 48 1.33 5.31 -10.14
C ARG A 48 2.49 6.03 -10.81
N LEU A 49 3.71 5.89 -10.28
CA LEU A 49 4.94 6.40 -10.87
C LEU A 49 5.21 5.73 -12.22
N GLN A 50 5.10 4.40 -12.30
CA GLN A 50 5.30 3.67 -13.55
C GLN A 50 4.30 4.10 -14.62
N GLN A 51 3.02 4.25 -14.25
CA GLN A 51 1.97 4.72 -15.16
C GLN A 51 2.25 6.15 -15.65
N SER A 52 2.57 7.07 -14.73
CA SER A 52 2.89 8.46 -15.05
C SER A 52 4.14 8.57 -15.93
N ALA A 53 5.18 7.78 -15.66
CA ALA A 53 6.41 7.79 -16.43
C ALA A 53 6.22 7.19 -17.83
N LYS A 54 5.50 6.07 -17.96
CA LYS A 54 5.08 5.52 -19.26
C LYS A 54 4.31 6.54 -20.08
N ARG A 55 3.41 7.29 -19.44
CA ARG A 55 2.62 8.33 -20.10
C ARG A 55 3.47 9.49 -20.61
N VAL A 56 4.46 9.92 -19.83
CA VAL A 56 5.43 10.95 -20.28
C VAL A 56 6.20 10.47 -21.51
N VAL A 57 6.74 9.25 -21.48
CA VAL A 57 7.50 8.68 -22.61
C VAL A 57 6.62 8.52 -23.84
N GLU A 58 5.38 8.05 -23.66
CA GLU A 58 4.39 7.90 -24.74
C GLU A 58 4.10 9.25 -25.41
N LEU A 59 3.80 10.30 -24.64
CA LEU A 59 3.53 11.63 -25.19
C LEU A 59 4.77 12.26 -25.84
N ALA A 60 5.92 12.19 -25.16
CA ALA A 60 7.16 12.78 -25.65
C ALA A 60 7.71 12.11 -26.91
N SER A 61 7.39 10.83 -27.11
CA SER A 61 7.74 10.06 -28.32
C SER A 61 6.64 10.06 -29.38
N SER A 62 5.47 10.62 -29.08
CA SER A 62 4.34 10.62 -30.00
C SER A 62 4.57 11.63 -31.12
N PRO A 63 4.28 11.29 -32.39
CA PRO A 63 4.10 12.29 -33.43
C PRO A 63 2.87 13.16 -33.13
N VAL A 64 2.78 14.31 -33.81
CA VAL A 64 1.62 15.22 -33.69
C VAL A 64 0.38 14.52 -34.26
N LYS A 65 -0.69 14.43 -33.48
CA LYS A 65 -1.94 13.80 -33.93
C LYS A 65 -2.88 14.85 -34.50
N ILE A 66 -3.33 14.63 -35.74
CA ILE A 66 -4.36 15.45 -36.40
C ILE A 66 -5.68 14.67 -36.38
N GLY A 67 -6.64 15.17 -35.61
CA GLY A 67 -7.97 14.59 -35.53
C GLY A 67 -8.88 15.09 -36.63
N ILE A 68 -9.41 14.20 -37.46
CA ILE A 68 -10.33 14.55 -38.54
C ILE A 68 -11.75 14.26 -38.09
N MET A 69 -12.55 15.31 -37.98
CA MET A 69 -13.92 15.26 -37.51
C MET A 69 -14.86 15.88 -38.52
N GLY A 70 -16.10 15.43 -38.55
CA GLY A 70 -17.09 15.97 -39.47
C GLY A 70 -18.33 15.11 -39.51
N GLU A 71 -19.41 15.71 -40.00
CA GLU A 71 -20.71 15.06 -40.13
C GLU A 71 -20.63 13.73 -40.88
N PHE A 72 -21.59 12.85 -40.60
CA PHE A 72 -21.89 11.75 -41.49
C PHE A 72 -22.13 12.29 -42.91
N SER A 73 -21.57 11.65 -43.93
CA SER A 73 -21.62 12.09 -45.33
C SER A 73 -20.90 13.41 -45.71
N SER A 74 -20.12 14.03 -44.82
CA SER A 74 -19.32 15.24 -45.14
C SER A 74 -18.19 15.00 -46.15
N GLY A 75 -17.87 13.74 -46.46
CA GLY A 75 -16.80 13.36 -47.39
C GLY A 75 -15.43 13.19 -46.74
N LYS A 76 -15.35 12.86 -45.43
CA LYS A 76 -14.08 12.64 -44.69
C LYS A 76 -13.15 11.64 -45.36
N THR A 77 -13.64 10.44 -45.65
CA THR A 77 -12.83 9.36 -46.25
C THR A 77 -12.32 9.77 -47.63
N LEU A 78 -13.14 10.45 -48.43
CA LEU A 78 -12.72 10.98 -49.73
C LEU A 78 -11.71 12.13 -49.59
N LEU A 79 -11.84 12.98 -48.55
CA LEU A 79 -10.86 14.02 -48.25
C LEU A 79 -9.51 13.41 -47.88
N LEU A 80 -9.52 12.38 -47.03
CA LEU A 80 -8.33 11.62 -46.67
C LEU A 80 -7.67 11.01 -47.90
N GLY A 81 -8.46 10.37 -48.77
CA GLY A 81 -7.98 9.85 -50.05
C GLY A 81 -7.39 10.93 -50.95
N SER A 82 -8.07 12.07 -51.07
CA SER A 82 -7.58 13.23 -51.83
C SER A 82 -6.28 13.79 -51.27
N LEU A 83 -6.16 13.90 -49.94
CA LEU A 83 -4.95 14.36 -49.26
C LEU A 83 -3.74 13.45 -49.55
N ILE A 84 -3.90 12.13 -49.49
CA ILE A 84 -2.83 11.16 -49.79
C ILE A 84 -2.65 10.90 -51.30
N GLY A 85 -3.50 11.50 -52.15
CA GLY A 85 -3.43 11.38 -53.61
C GLY A 85 -4.02 10.10 -54.21
N TYR A 86 -4.85 9.37 -53.45
CA TYR A 86 -5.50 8.15 -53.90
C TYR A 86 -6.91 8.02 -53.29
N ALA A 87 -7.95 8.10 -54.13
CA ALA A 87 -9.34 8.33 -53.73
C ALA A 87 -9.93 7.28 -52.78
N ASP A 88 -9.70 6.01 -53.08
CA ASP A 88 -10.33 4.86 -52.42
C ASP A 88 -9.31 3.92 -51.77
N ALA A 89 -8.18 4.49 -51.37
CA ALA A 89 -7.09 3.81 -50.69
C ALA A 89 -7.54 3.24 -49.34
N LEU A 90 -8.25 4.07 -48.58
CA LEU A 90 -8.86 3.66 -47.32
C LEU A 90 -10.14 2.89 -47.62
N PRO A 91 -10.58 1.94 -46.78
CA PRO A 91 -11.80 1.18 -47.01
C PRO A 91 -13.02 2.13 -47.11
N VAL A 92 -13.37 2.53 -48.33
CA VAL A 92 -14.52 3.37 -48.65
C VAL A 92 -15.75 2.49 -48.74
N SER A 93 -16.83 2.93 -48.12
CA SER A 93 -18.17 2.47 -48.40
C SER A 93 -19.12 3.61 -48.12
N GLU A 94 -20.17 3.69 -48.94
CA GLU A 94 -21.22 4.72 -48.88
C GLU A 94 -22.11 4.56 -47.64
N THR A 95 -22.11 3.36 -47.03
CA THR A 95 -22.65 3.11 -45.69
C THR A 95 -21.62 3.47 -44.61
N PRO A 96 -22.02 3.84 -43.38
CA PRO A 96 -21.10 4.27 -42.32
C PRO A 96 -19.91 3.34 -42.23
N THR A 97 -18.71 3.84 -42.52
CA THR A 97 -17.56 2.97 -42.81
C THR A 97 -16.57 2.82 -41.69
N THR A 98 -16.53 3.78 -40.78
CA THR A 98 -15.53 3.80 -39.72
C THR A 98 -16.22 3.67 -38.39
N GLY A 99 -16.49 2.43 -37.99
CA GLY A 99 -16.81 2.17 -36.58
C GLY A 99 -15.56 2.25 -35.70
N ASN A 100 -14.34 2.27 -36.25
CA ASN A 100 -13.10 2.35 -35.47
C ASN A 100 -12.31 3.62 -35.82
N VAL A 101 -11.49 4.07 -34.87
CA VAL A 101 -10.49 5.12 -35.14
C VAL A 101 -9.43 4.54 -36.07
N THR A 102 -9.18 5.22 -37.19
CA THR A 102 -8.14 4.81 -38.16
C THR A 102 -6.99 5.81 -38.11
N ALA A 103 -5.80 5.33 -37.78
CA ALA A 103 -4.57 6.11 -37.74
C ALA A 103 -3.76 5.90 -39.03
N ILE A 104 -3.56 6.97 -39.78
CA ILE A 104 -2.83 6.95 -41.05
C ILE A 104 -1.45 7.57 -40.81
N HIS A 105 -0.44 6.72 -40.89
CA HIS A 105 0.98 7.07 -40.81
C HIS A 105 1.48 7.37 -42.22
N LEU A 106 2.01 8.57 -42.45
CA LEU A 106 2.48 8.98 -43.76
C LEU A 106 4.01 8.81 -43.84
N VAL A 107 4.47 8.07 -44.85
CA VAL A 107 5.90 7.89 -45.14
C VAL A 107 6.21 8.51 -46.50
N GLN A 108 7.31 9.24 -46.60
CA GLN A 108 7.70 9.88 -47.85
C GLN A 108 8.35 8.87 -48.81
N GLN A 109 7.91 8.83 -50.08
CA GLN A 109 8.63 8.17 -51.18
C GLN A 109 9.30 9.20 -52.11
N PRO A 110 10.49 8.88 -52.68
CA PRO A 110 11.35 9.87 -53.36
C PRO A 110 10.86 10.28 -54.76
N ASP A 111 10.34 9.33 -55.54
CA ASP A 111 9.88 9.56 -56.91
C ASP A 111 8.37 9.75 -57.00
N LEU A 112 7.91 10.39 -58.08
CA LEU A 112 6.49 10.53 -58.37
C LEU A 112 5.90 9.18 -58.76
N GLN A 113 5.37 8.47 -57.77
CA GLN A 113 4.72 7.16 -57.92
C GLN A 113 3.31 7.19 -57.33
N THR A 114 2.50 6.23 -57.74
CA THR A 114 1.20 5.94 -57.12
C THR A 114 1.38 5.72 -55.62
N THR A 115 0.51 6.31 -54.82
CA THR A 115 0.47 6.13 -53.37
C THR A 115 0.31 4.65 -53.02
N LYS A 116 1.18 4.13 -52.16
CA LYS A 116 1.14 2.72 -51.74
C LYS A 116 0.60 2.61 -50.33
N ILE A 117 -0.16 1.56 -50.10
CA ILE A 117 -0.73 1.23 -48.80
C ILE A 117 -0.07 -0.06 -48.34
N SER A 118 0.59 0.00 -47.21
CA SER A 118 1.30 -1.14 -46.64
C SER A 118 0.39 -1.94 -45.70
N GLN A 119 0.98 -2.71 -44.77
CA GLN A 119 0.23 -3.59 -43.88
C GLN A 119 -0.58 -2.79 -42.85
N PHE A 120 -1.75 -3.32 -42.51
CA PHE A 120 -2.64 -2.75 -41.50
C PHE A 120 -2.37 -3.44 -40.16
N ALA A 121 -2.33 -2.67 -39.08
CA ALA A 121 -2.30 -3.17 -37.71
C ALA A 121 -3.66 -2.95 -37.05
N VAL A 122 -4.28 -4.02 -36.57
CA VAL A 122 -5.55 -3.96 -35.82
C VAL A 122 -5.24 -4.14 -34.34
N GLU A 123 -5.45 -3.08 -33.55
CA GLU A 123 -5.27 -3.06 -32.10
C GLU A 123 -6.60 -3.31 -31.40
N TYR A 124 -6.65 -4.28 -30.49
CA TYR A 124 -7.84 -4.59 -29.69
C TYR A 124 -7.80 -3.92 -28.31
N LEU A 125 -8.97 -3.59 -27.77
CA LEU A 125 -9.11 -3.06 -26.42
C LEU A 125 -8.48 -3.99 -25.39
N SER A 126 -7.74 -3.43 -24.42
CA SER A 126 -7.31 -4.16 -23.23
C SER A 126 -8.52 -4.47 -22.32
N HIS A 127 -8.38 -5.39 -21.37
CA HIS A 127 -9.43 -5.66 -20.38
C HIS A 127 -9.86 -4.41 -19.61
N GLU A 128 -8.92 -3.51 -19.33
CA GLU A 128 -9.23 -2.20 -18.74
C GLU A 128 -10.01 -1.31 -19.71
N GLY A 129 -9.57 -1.23 -20.98
CA GLY A 129 -10.29 -0.46 -22.01
C GLY A 129 -11.72 -0.96 -22.26
N VAL A 130 -11.96 -2.27 -22.18
CA VAL A 130 -13.31 -2.85 -22.23
C VAL A 130 -14.16 -2.39 -21.04
N ARG A 131 -13.61 -2.40 -19.82
CA ARG A 131 -14.33 -1.96 -18.62
C ARG A 131 -14.70 -0.48 -18.70
N GLU A 132 -13.77 0.38 -19.11
CA GLU A 132 -14.01 1.80 -19.31
C GLU A 132 -15.10 2.05 -20.36
N CYS A 133 -15.04 1.34 -21.50
CA CYS A 133 -16.03 1.44 -22.56
C CYS A 133 -17.42 1.00 -22.08
N LEU A 134 -17.51 -0.13 -21.36
CA LEU A 134 -18.76 -0.61 -20.79
C LEU A 134 -19.34 0.35 -19.76
N CYS A 135 -18.50 0.91 -18.88
CA CYS A 135 -18.94 1.92 -17.93
C CYS A 135 -19.60 3.09 -18.65
N TYR A 136 -18.93 3.63 -19.68
CA TYR A 136 -19.48 4.71 -20.50
C TYR A 136 -20.79 4.34 -21.21
N MET A 137 -20.86 3.15 -21.83
CA MET A 137 -22.08 2.69 -22.51
C MET A 137 -23.25 2.48 -21.53
N ILE A 138 -22.98 1.97 -20.33
CA ILE A 138 -23.97 1.74 -19.27
C ILE A 138 -24.46 3.08 -18.70
N GLU A 139 -23.57 4.07 -18.52
CA GLU A 139 -23.95 5.44 -18.11
C GLU A 139 -24.90 6.08 -19.12
N GLU A 140 -24.58 6.00 -20.42
CA GLU A 140 -25.44 6.48 -21.49
C GLU A 140 -26.77 5.70 -21.54
N ALA A 141 -26.74 4.39 -21.30
CA ALA A 141 -27.94 3.57 -21.23
C ALA A 141 -28.83 3.97 -20.04
N GLU A 142 -28.23 4.27 -18.88
CA GLU A 142 -28.92 4.79 -17.71
C GLU A 142 -29.60 6.13 -18.00
N GLN A 143 -28.90 7.05 -18.67
CA GLN A 143 -29.44 8.37 -19.05
C GLN A 143 -30.62 8.25 -20.01
N ARG A 144 -30.49 7.44 -21.07
CA ARG A 144 -31.58 7.21 -22.03
C ARG A 144 -32.75 6.45 -21.41
N ALA A 145 -32.48 5.49 -20.53
CA ALA A 145 -33.50 4.76 -19.78
C ALA A 145 -34.32 5.71 -18.86
N LYS A 146 -33.67 6.68 -18.22
CA LYS A 146 -34.35 7.74 -17.45
C LYS A 146 -35.23 8.60 -18.34
N ALA A 147 -34.73 9.01 -19.51
CA ALA A 147 -35.49 9.85 -20.45
C ALA A 147 -36.78 9.19 -20.96
N VAL A 148 -36.81 7.86 -21.05
CA VAL A 148 -38.00 7.09 -21.44
C VAL A 148 -38.83 6.58 -20.24
N ASN A 149 -38.52 7.04 -19.02
CA ASN A 149 -39.22 6.68 -17.77
C ASN A 149 -39.23 5.18 -17.44
N LEU A 150 -38.10 4.48 -17.57
CA LEU A 150 -37.99 3.10 -17.08
C LEU A 150 -38.26 3.03 -15.55
N PRO A 151 -38.84 1.92 -15.04
CA PRO A 151 -39.10 1.74 -13.61
C PRO A 151 -37.84 1.91 -12.75
N ALA A 152 -38.01 2.45 -11.53
CA ALA A 152 -36.90 2.71 -10.62
C ALA A 152 -36.10 1.44 -10.24
N SER A 153 -36.76 0.27 -10.21
CA SER A 153 -36.11 -1.04 -9.99
C SER A 153 -35.12 -1.39 -11.10
N GLU A 154 -35.47 -1.11 -12.37
CA GLU A 154 -34.59 -1.35 -13.52
C GLU A 154 -33.44 -0.36 -13.55
N LEU A 155 -33.69 0.91 -13.20
CA LEU A 155 -32.63 1.92 -13.10
C LEU A 155 -31.62 1.58 -11.97
N ALA A 156 -32.09 0.99 -10.87
CA ALA A 156 -31.20 0.52 -9.80
C ALA A 156 -30.35 -0.68 -10.25
N LEU A 157 -30.92 -1.59 -11.05
CA LEU A 157 -30.18 -2.73 -11.61
C LEU A 157 -29.06 -2.27 -12.56
N VAL A 158 -29.30 -1.30 -13.43
CA VAL A 158 -28.24 -0.73 -14.31
C VAL A 158 -27.01 -0.31 -13.53
N LYS A 159 -27.21 0.39 -12.40
CA LYS A 159 -26.11 0.86 -11.56
C LYS A 159 -25.30 -0.28 -10.94
N SER A 160 -25.93 -1.42 -10.66
CA SER A 160 -25.20 -2.59 -10.15
C SER A 160 -24.33 -3.27 -11.20
N LEU A 161 -24.53 -2.97 -12.49
CA LEU A 161 -23.80 -3.57 -13.61
C LEU A 161 -22.52 -2.80 -13.99
N TYR A 162 -22.18 -1.70 -13.30
CA TYR A 162 -20.92 -0.99 -13.53
C TYR A 162 -19.71 -1.89 -13.24
N PRO A 163 -18.80 -2.10 -14.20
CA PRO A 163 -17.69 -3.02 -14.02
C PRO A 163 -16.63 -2.43 -13.08
N THR A 164 -16.50 -3.00 -11.88
CA THR A 164 -15.46 -2.60 -10.91
C THR A 164 -14.20 -3.46 -11.08
N THR A 165 -14.31 -4.76 -10.83
CA THR A 165 -13.19 -5.73 -10.97
C THR A 165 -13.40 -6.72 -12.11
N GLN A 166 -14.63 -7.20 -12.31
CA GLN A 166 -15.01 -8.11 -13.39
C GLN A 166 -16.23 -7.60 -14.15
N VAL A 167 -16.40 -8.07 -15.39
CA VAL A 167 -17.54 -7.72 -16.26
C VAL A 167 -18.61 -8.79 -16.12
N ASP A 168 -19.80 -8.44 -15.61
CA ASP A 168 -20.97 -9.32 -15.60
C ASP A 168 -21.71 -9.26 -16.94
N SER A 169 -21.15 -9.91 -17.97
CA SER A 169 -21.77 -9.95 -19.30
C SER A 169 -23.18 -10.54 -19.27
N ASN A 170 -23.46 -11.51 -18.39
CA ASN A 170 -24.78 -12.13 -18.29
C ASN A 170 -25.81 -11.19 -17.65
N GLY A 171 -25.43 -10.48 -16.59
CA GLY A 171 -26.26 -9.44 -15.97
C GLY A 171 -26.61 -8.33 -16.97
N ILE A 172 -25.62 -7.85 -17.73
CA ILE A 172 -25.83 -6.85 -18.79
C ILE A 172 -26.85 -7.35 -19.83
N LEU A 173 -26.68 -8.58 -20.34
CA LEU A 173 -27.58 -9.15 -21.35
C LEU A 173 -29.02 -9.29 -20.83
N ARG A 174 -29.21 -9.77 -19.60
CA ARG A 174 -30.55 -9.89 -19.00
C ARG A 174 -31.21 -8.54 -18.81
N TRP A 175 -30.46 -7.53 -18.38
CA TRP A 175 -31.00 -6.19 -18.24
C TRP A 175 -31.38 -5.59 -19.60
N CYS A 176 -30.52 -5.74 -20.62
CA CYS A 176 -30.84 -5.30 -21.97
C CYS A 176 -32.12 -5.94 -22.51
N GLU A 177 -32.36 -7.22 -22.24
CA GLU A 177 -33.59 -7.93 -22.63
C GLU A 177 -34.84 -7.33 -21.97
N GLN A 178 -34.77 -6.98 -20.67
CA GLN A 178 -35.90 -6.31 -19.99
C GLN A 178 -36.12 -4.90 -20.53
N ALA A 179 -35.05 -4.13 -20.69
CA ALA A 179 -35.12 -2.77 -21.22
C ALA A 179 -35.58 -2.72 -22.68
N TRP A 180 -35.33 -3.77 -23.46
CA TRP A 180 -35.77 -3.90 -24.87
C TRP A 180 -37.29 -3.83 -25.04
N LYS A 181 -38.06 -4.20 -24.00
CA LYS A 181 -39.52 -4.16 -24.03
C LYS A 181 -40.07 -2.75 -24.23
N ILE A 182 -39.29 -1.72 -23.87
CA ILE A 182 -39.65 -0.32 -24.13
C ILE A 182 -39.38 0.02 -25.60
N GLN A 183 -40.39 0.61 -26.25
CA GLN A 183 -40.32 1.03 -27.64
C GLN A 183 -39.71 2.44 -27.73
N SER A 184 -38.38 2.49 -27.83
CA SER A 184 -37.63 3.74 -28.06
C SER A 184 -36.49 3.48 -29.04
N LEU A 185 -36.43 4.30 -30.11
CA LEU A 185 -35.42 4.18 -31.15
C LEU A 185 -34.01 4.36 -30.57
N GLU A 186 -33.80 5.47 -29.85
CA GLU A 186 -32.49 5.84 -29.30
C GLU A 186 -31.98 4.86 -28.24
N LEU A 187 -32.89 4.31 -27.43
CA LEU A 187 -32.53 3.33 -26.40
C LEU A 187 -32.26 1.96 -27.04
N ARG A 188 -33.11 1.47 -27.93
CA ARG A 188 -32.92 0.16 -28.57
C ARG A 188 -31.66 0.09 -29.42
N SER A 189 -31.30 1.17 -30.11
CA SER A 189 -30.03 1.24 -30.83
C SER A 189 -28.84 1.02 -29.90
N LEU A 190 -28.81 1.71 -28.75
CA LEU A 190 -27.76 1.54 -27.74
C LEU A 190 -27.79 0.14 -27.11
N LEU A 191 -28.97 -0.39 -26.78
CA LEU A 191 -29.09 -1.75 -26.23
C LEU A 191 -28.56 -2.80 -27.20
N ARG A 192 -28.81 -2.65 -28.51
CA ARG A 192 -28.26 -3.54 -29.54
C ARG A 192 -26.73 -3.48 -29.55
N GLU A 193 -26.17 -2.27 -29.53
CA GLU A 193 -24.73 -2.04 -29.48
C GLU A 193 -24.10 -2.69 -28.23
N LEU A 194 -24.72 -2.50 -27.06
CA LEU A 194 -24.30 -3.06 -25.77
C LEU A 194 -24.37 -4.60 -25.75
N VAL A 195 -25.44 -5.18 -26.28
CA VAL A 195 -25.60 -6.64 -26.42
C VAL A 195 -24.50 -7.22 -27.32
N LEU A 196 -24.24 -6.60 -28.46
CA LEU A 196 -23.18 -7.05 -29.38
C LEU A 196 -21.80 -6.96 -28.72
N PHE A 197 -21.51 -5.84 -28.04
CA PHE A 197 -20.25 -5.64 -27.33
C PHE A 197 -20.05 -6.69 -26.22
N ALA A 198 -21.06 -6.91 -25.38
CA ALA A 198 -21.03 -7.88 -24.28
C ALA A 198 -20.88 -9.33 -24.78
N ARG A 199 -21.61 -9.71 -25.84
CA ARG A 199 -21.49 -11.04 -26.48
C ARG A 199 -20.12 -11.25 -27.12
N THR A 200 -19.54 -10.19 -27.71
CA THR A 200 -18.21 -10.28 -28.32
C THR A 200 -17.13 -10.46 -27.25
N TYR A 201 -17.20 -9.67 -26.17
CA TYR A 201 -16.26 -9.76 -25.05
C TYR A 201 -16.34 -11.11 -24.33
N SER A 202 -17.54 -11.67 -24.11
CA SER A 202 -17.67 -12.96 -23.43
C SER A 202 -17.07 -14.13 -24.22
N VAL A 203 -17.04 -14.04 -25.55
CA VAL A 203 -16.48 -15.09 -26.42
C VAL A 203 -14.98 -14.90 -26.64
N HIS A 204 -14.54 -13.67 -26.90
CA HIS A 204 -13.19 -13.38 -27.39
C HIS A 204 -12.29 -12.67 -26.36
N GLY A 205 -12.83 -12.20 -25.24
CA GLY A 205 -12.12 -11.33 -24.30
C GLY A 205 -10.79 -11.92 -23.80
N GLU A 206 -10.76 -13.20 -23.44
CA GLU A 206 -9.53 -13.88 -22.98
C GLU A 206 -8.50 -14.04 -24.11
N ASP A 207 -8.96 -14.20 -25.35
CA ASP A 207 -8.12 -14.60 -26.48
C ASP A 207 -7.49 -13.41 -27.20
N ILE A 208 -8.18 -12.27 -27.30
CA ILE A 208 -7.76 -11.16 -28.19
C ILE A 208 -7.57 -9.80 -27.51
N CYS A 209 -8.07 -9.60 -26.29
CA CYS A 209 -7.93 -8.30 -25.62
C CYS A 209 -6.45 -7.93 -25.40
N GLY A 210 -6.10 -6.68 -25.73
CA GLY A 210 -4.74 -6.15 -25.63
C GLY A 210 -3.75 -6.67 -26.69
N LYS A 211 -4.21 -7.44 -27.68
CA LYS A 211 -3.37 -7.91 -28.79
C LYS A 211 -3.46 -6.98 -30.01
N THR A 212 -2.40 -7.00 -30.80
CA THR A 212 -2.31 -6.31 -32.09
C THR A 212 -1.99 -7.32 -33.19
N TYR A 213 -2.71 -7.25 -34.31
CA TYR A 213 -2.53 -8.16 -35.44
C TYR A 213 -2.18 -7.40 -36.71
N GLN A 214 -1.19 -7.92 -37.44
CA GLN A 214 -0.85 -7.42 -38.78
C GLN A 214 -1.68 -8.15 -39.84
N ILE A 215 -2.34 -7.39 -40.72
CA ILE A 215 -3.20 -7.92 -41.79
C ILE A 215 -2.89 -7.22 -43.13
N ASP A 216 -3.17 -7.93 -44.22
CA ASP A 216 -3.07 -7.35 -45.56
C ASP A 216 -4.27 -6.46 -45.92
N SER A 217 -4.09 -5.62 -46.94
CA SER A 217 -5.12 -4.68 -47.42
C SER A 217 -6.43 -5.36 -47.85
N THR A 218 -6.36 -6.55 -48.44
CA THR A 218 -7.56 -7.29 -48.89
C THR A 218 -8.38 -7.76 -47.69
N THR A 219 -7.70 -8.27 -46.66
CA THR A 219 -8.31 -8.70 -45.40
C THR A 219 -8.90 -7.51 -44.65
N ALA A 220 -8.18 -6.39 -44.56
CA ALA A 220 -8.67 -5.15 -43.96
C ALA A 220 -9.93 -4.62 -44.67
N HIS A 221 -9.89 -4.51 -46.00
CA HIS A 221 -10.98 -3.97 -46.81
C HIS A 221 -12.26 -4.80 -46.73
N LYS A 222 -12.15 -6.12 -46.53
CA LYS A 222 -13.30 -7.02 -46.32
C LYS A 222 -13.74 -7.12 -44.86
N GLY A 223 -12.79 -7.06 -43.93
CA GLY A 223 -13.00 -7.36 -42.51
C GLY A 223 -13.42 -6.17 -41.65
N LEU A 224 -13.05 -4.96 -42.04
CA LEU A 224 -13.31 -3.72 -41.28
C LEU A 224 -14.57 -2.97 -41.76
N ARG A 225 -15.42 -3.63 -42.55
CA ARG A 225 -16.72 -3.06 -42.97
C ARG A 225 -17.75 -3.27 -41.87
N LEU A 226 -18.47 -2.19 -41.52
CA LEU A 226 -19.63 -2.28 -40.63
C LEU A 226 -20.72 -3.14 -41.29
N ALA A 227 -21.42 -3.92 -40.46
CA ALA A 227 -22.61 -4.63 -40.90
C ALA A 227 -23.73 -3.63 -41.23
N GLU A 228 -24.52 -3.92 -42.26
CA GLU A 228 -25.66 -3.09 -42.61
C GLU A 228 -26.64 -2.98 -41.41
N PRO A 229 -27.12 -1.76 -41.10
CA PRO A 229 -28.11 -1.59 -40.04
C PRO A 229 -29.41 -2.32 -40.42
N PRO A 230 -30.14 -2.90 -39.45
CA PRO A 230 -31.44 -3.51 -39.73
C PRO A 230 -32.42 -2.44 -40.23
N MET A 231 -33.24 -2.77 -41.24
CA MET A 231 -34.17 -1.80 -41.86
C MET A 231 -35.15 -1.15 -40.87
N ASN A 232 -35.51 -1.82 -39.76
CA ASN A 232 -36.33 -1.23 -38.70
C ASN A 232 -36.04 -1.84 -37.32
N ILE A 233 -35.30 -1.14 -36.46
CA ILE A 233 -34.95 -1.62 -35.11
C ILE A 233 -36.15 -1.68 -34.14
N LEU A 234 -37.22 -0.93 -34.40
CA LEU A 234 -38.43 -0.94 -33.55
C LEU A 234 -39.27 -2.21 -33.76
N GLU A 235 -39.16 -2.83 -34.94
CA GLU A 235 -39.86 -4.07 -35.29
C GLU A 235 -39.06 -5.33 -34.90
N LEU A 236 -37.79 -5.17 -34.54
CA LEU A 236 -36.89 -6.28 -34.20
C LEU A 236 -37.17 -6.81 -32.78
N SER A 237 -37.41 -8.12 -32.65
CA SER A 237 -37.46 -8.77 -31.34
C SER A 237 -36.04 -8.98 -30.78
N PHE A 238 -35.91 -9.11 -29.46
CA PHE A 238 -34.61 -9.31 -28.83
C PHE A 238 -33.91 -10.61 -29.29
N ASP A 239 -34.68 -11.67 -29.55
CA ASP A 239 -34.18 -12.95 -30.04
C ASP A 239 -33.66 -12.89 -31.49
N GLN A 240 -34.08 -11.88 -32.25
CA GLN A 240 -33.60 -11.63 -33.62
C GLN A 240 -32.27 -10.86 -33.66
N LEU A 241 -31.75 -10.42 -32.51
CA LEU A 241 -30.43 -9.80 -32.43
C LEU A 241 -29.32 -10.82 -32.76
N PRO A 242 -28.22 -10.41 -33.42
CA PRO A 242 -27.17 -11.34 -33.85
C PRO A 242 -26.65 -12.21 -32.69
N PRO A 243 -26.58 -13.55 -32.85
CA PRO A 243 -26.16 -14.46 -31.79
C PRO A 243 -24.70 -14.23 -31.40
N PRO A 244 -24.24 -14.77 -30.25
CA PRO A 244 -22.83 -14.69 -29.87
C PRO A 244 -21.91 -15.19 -31.01
N PRO A 245 -20.80 -14.49 -31.29
CA PRO A 245 -19.89 -14.89 -32.35
C PRO A 245 -19.27 -16.26 -32.05
N LYS A 246 -18.77 -16.93 -33.08
CA LYS A 246 -17.96 -18.15 -32.90
C LYS A 246 -16.53 -17.75 -32.54
N ARG A 247 -15.88 -18.55 -31.67
CA ARG A 247 -14.44 -18.40 -31.41
C ARG A 247 -13.64 -18.53 -32.70
N TRP A 248 -12.52 -17.82 -32.77
CA TRP A 248 -11.62 -17.86 -33.93
C TRP A 248 -11.04 -19.25 -34.10
N GLU A 249 -10.93 -19.70 -35.34
CA GLU A 249 -10.31 -20.98 -35.68
C GLU A 249 -8.79 -20.92 -35.57
N THR A 250 -8.19 -19.75 -35.84
CA THR A 250 -6.73 -19.52 -35.75
C THR A 250 -6.44 -18.15 -35.14
N LEU A 251 -5.69 -18.13 -34.03
CA LEU A 251 -5.33 -16.89 -33.32
C LEU A 251 -4.10 -16.18 -33.89
N ALA A 252 -3.29 -16.84 -34.72
CA ALA A 252 -2.06 -16.25 -35.23
C ALA A 252 -2.31 -15.18 -36.31
N GLN A 253 -3.33 -15.35 -37.14
CA GLN A 253 -3.65 -14.44 -38.23
C GLN A 253 -5.17 -14.40 -38.46
N PRO A 254 -5.85 -13.27 -38.16
CA PRO A 254 -7.30 -13.19 -38.26
C PRO A 254 -7.74 -13.10 -39.73
N SER A 255 -8.81 -13.83 -40.06
CA SER A 255 -9.49 -13.70 -41.36
C SER A 255 -10.42 -12.47 -41.38
N ALA A 256 -10.89 -12.08 -42.58
CA ALA A 256 -11.90 -11.04 -42.70
C ALA A 256 -13.21 -11.35 -41.94
N LYS A 257 -13.52 -12.64 -41.71
CA LYS A 257 -14.69 -13.04 -40.91
C LYS A 257 -14.44 -12.84 -39.41
N ASP A 258 -13.23 -13.12 -38.95
CA ASP A 258 -12.81 -12.95 -37.56
C ASP A 258 -12.79 -11.47 -37.16
N LEU A 259 -12.32 -10.60 -38.06
CA LEU A 259 -12.37 -9.14 -37.87
C LEU A 259 -13.81 -8.63 -37.76
N ARG A 260 -14.72 -9.09 -38.61
CA ARG A 260 -16.14 -8.73 -38.53
C ARG A 260 -16.80 -9.22 -37.25
N SER A 261 -16.48 -10.44 -36.80
CA SER A 261 -17.09 -11.01 -35.59
C SER A 261 -16.55 -10.40 -34.29
N SER A 262 -15.37 -9.79 -34.34
CA SER A 262 -14.70 -9.15 -33.20
C SER A 262 -14.69 -7.61 -33.29
N PHE A 263 -15.36 -7.04 -34.29
CA PHE A 263 -15.27 -5.63 -34.65
C PHE A 263 -15.50 -4.67 -33.48
N SER A 264 -16.46 -4.98 -32.61
CA SER A 264 -16.82 -4.18 -31.44
C SER A 264 -15.67 -3.98 -30.44
N LEU A 265 -14.69 -4.90 -30.42
CA LEU A 265 -13.52 -4.85 -29.54
C LEU A 265 -12.29 -4.20 -30.17
N ILE A 266 -12.34 -3.82 -31.45
CA ILE A 266 -11.21 -3.18 -32.15
C ILE A 266 -11.02 -1.75 -31.64
N ARG A 267 -9.97 -1.47 -30.89
CA ARG A 267 -9.70 -0.10 -30.42
C ARG A 267 -9.33 0.83 -31.56
N ARG A 268 -8.37 0.43 -32.39
CA ARG A 268 -7.75 1.28 -33.42
C ARG A 268 -7.24 0.43 -34.58
N VAL A 269 -7.23 1.03 -35.76
CA VAL A 269 -6.60 0.47 -36.96
C VAL A 269 -5.49 1.41 -37.41
N ASP A 270 -4.26 0.93 -37.43
CA ASP A 270 -3.10 1.68 -37.90
C ASP A 270 -2.77 1.25 -39.34
N VAL A 271 -2.58 2.21 -40.24
CA VAL A 271 -2.20 1.99 -41.64
C VAL A 271 -1.03 2.89 -42.00
N THR A 272 -0.03 2.32 -42.67
CA THR A 272 1.10 3.11 -43.19
C THR A 272 0.93 3.33 -44.69
N VAL A 273 1.00 4.60 -45.11
CA VAL A 273 0.77 5.06 -46.47
C VAL A 273 2.01 5.78 -46.98
N GLU A 274 2.53 5.32 -48.12
CA GLU A 274 3.69 5.91 -48.79
C GLU A 274 3.20 6.96 -49.81
N VAL A 275 3.56 8.23 -49.59
CA VAL A 275 3.12 9.38 -50.42
C VAL A 275 4.33 10.05 -51.08
N SER A 276 4.20 10.38 -52.37
CA SER A 276 5.26 11.03 -53.16
C SER A 276 5.47 12.48 -52.75
N LYS A 277 6.73 12.95 -52.78
CA LYS A 277 7.08 14.33 -52.38
C LYS A 277 6.34 15.39 -53.18
N GLN A 278 6.06 15.13 -54.45
CA GLN A 278 5.35 16.05 -55.33
C GLN A 278 3.83 16.10 -55.03
N ILE A 279 3.27 15.07 -54.37
CA ILE A 279 1.88 15.05 -53.91
C ILE A 279 1.77 15.77 -52.57
N TRP A 280 2.62 15.38 -51.62
CA TRP A 280 2.72 16.00 -50.30
C TRP A 280 4.15 15.97 -49.81
N ASP A 281 4.78 17.14 -49.73
CA ASP A 281 6.14 17.29 -49.24
C ASP A 281 6.18 17.33 -47.69
N LEU A 282 6.58 16.21 -47.12
CA LEU A 282 6.76 15.98 -45.69
C LEU A 282 8.23 16.07 -45.28
N SER A 283 9.15 16.44 -46.17
CA SER A 283 10.60 16.46 -45.89
C SER A 283 10.98 17.39 -44.72
N SER A 284 10.18 18.42 -44.45
CA SER A 284 10.37 19.33 -43.30
C SER A 284 9.85 18.77 -41.96
N LEU A 285 9.26 17.57 -41.96
CA LEU A 285 8.60 16.94 -40.82
C LEU A 285 9.15 15.52 -40.63
N GLN A 286 10.31 15.40 -39.99
CA GLN A 286 10.96 14.11 -39.71
C GLN A 286 11.10 13.88 -38.19
N GLY A 287 11.05 12.63 -37.75
CA GLY A 287 11.19 12.26 -36.34
C GLY A 287 9.98 12.71 -35.52
N THR A 288 10.20 13.38 -34.39
CA THR A 288 9.11 13.88 -33.52
C THR A 288 8.26 14.99 -34.17
N ASN A 289 8.66 15.52 -35.32
CA ASN A 289 7.87 16.47 -36.11
C ASN A 289 6.91 15.77 -37.09
N GLU A 290 6.92 14.44 -37.16
CA GLU A 290 5.94 13.69 -37.95
C GLU A 290 4.52 13.91 -37.41
N PHE A 291 3.53 13.69 -38.27
CA PHE A 291 2.13 13.70 -37.85
C PHE A 291 1.40 12.45 -38.33
N ILE A 292 0.35 12.11 -37.59
CA ILE A 292 -0.59 11.04 -37.93
C ILE A 292 -1.96 11.67 -38.19
N LEU A 293 -2.64 11.23 -39.24
CA LEU A 293 -4.04 11.58 -39.47
C LEU A 293 -4.92 10.54 -38.76
N LEU A 294 -5.73 11.00 -37.81
CA LEU A 294 -6.72 10.17 -37.12
C LEU A 294 -8.10 10.41 -37.73
N ASP A 295 -8.62 9.42 -38.44
CA ASP A 295 -10.00 9.42 -38.90
C ASP A 295 -10.92 8.97 -37.76
N PHE A 296 -11.77 9.89 -37.32
CA PHE A 296 -12.77 9.58 -36.30
C PHE A 296 -14.08 9.13 -36.93
N PRO A 297 -14.76 8.13 -36.33
CA PRO A 297 -16.14 7.80 -36.65
C PRO A 297 -17.03 9.05 -36.79
N GLY A 298 -17.94 9.03 -37.77
CA GLY A 298 -18.85 10.14 -38.00
C GLY A 298 -19.71 10.43 -36.77
N LEU A 299 -19.51 11.60 -36.16
CA LEU A 299 -20.32 12.07 -35.04
C LEU A 299 -21.74 12.39 -35.54
N GLY A 300 -22.75 11.76 -34.92
CA GLY A 300 -24.16 12.08 -35.17
C GLY A 300 -24.94 11.13 -36.08
N ALA A 301 -24.47 9.90 -36.32
CA ALA A 301 -25.33 8.87 -36.89
C ALA A 301 -26.52 8.60 -35.92
N ALA A 302 -27.74 8.66 -36.44
CA ALA A 302 -28.98 8.62 -35.65
C ALA A 302 -29.25 7.27 -34.97
N ASP A 303 -28.57 6.18 -35.40
CA ASP A 303 -28.93 4.80 -35.02
C ASP A 303 -27.92 4.11 -34.07
N SER A 304 -27.31 4.92 -33.20
CA SER A 304 -26.28 4.70 -32.14
C SER A 304 -24.87 4.25 -32.55
N GLY A 305 -23.90 5.02 -32.04
CA GLY A 305 -22.45 4.77 -32.05
C GLY A 305 -21.84 5.29 -30.74
N VAL A 306 -22.34 4.78 -29.61
CA VAL A 306 -21.92 5.23 -28.27
C VAL A 306 -20.51 4.74 -27.95
N ARG A 307 -20.20 3.50 -28.33
CA ARG A 307 -18.84 2.96 -28.25
C ARG A 307 -17.90 3.75 -29.16
N ASP A 308 -18.37 4.13 -30.34
CA ASP A 308 -17.57 4.94 -31.28
C ASP A 308 -17.33 6.35 -30.73
N ALA A 309 -18.32 6.93 -30.04
CA ALA A 309 -18.15 8.18 -29.30
C ALA A 309 -17.14 8.04 -28.16
N PHE A 310 -17.17 6.94 -27.39
CA PHE A 310 -16.17 6.65 -26.36
C PHE A 310 -14.75 6.58 -26.95
N LEU A 311 -14.56 5.80 -28.01
CA LEU A 311 -13.25 5.68 -28.67
C LEU A 311 -12.78 7.02 -29.24
N SER A 312 -13.69 7.78 -29.85
CA SER A 312 -13.39 9.11 -30.40
C SER A 312 -12.95 10.05 -29.28
N LEU A 313 -13.70 10.14 -28.18
CA LEU A 313 -13.36 10.99 -27.03
C LEU A 313 -12.04 10.58 -26.39
N ARG A 314 -11.79 9.28 -26.23
CA ARG A 314 -10.56 8.75 -25.66
C ARG A 314 -9.33 9.15 -26.48
N GLU A 315 -9.37 8.95 -27.79
CA GLU A 315 -8.25 9.28 -28.68
C GLU A 315 -8.15 10.80 -28.94
N LEU A 316 -9.27 11.53 -28.89
CA LEU A 316 -9.30 12.99 -29.03
C LEU A 316 -8.49 13.69 -27.93
N ARG A 317 -8.44 13.15 -26.70
CA ARG A 317 -7.61 13.68 -25.59
C ARG A 317 -6.18 13.97 -26.02
N ASP A 318 -5.64 13.12 -26.90
CA ASP A 318 -4.25 13.17 -27.34
C ASP A 318 -4.04 13.91 -28.66
N VAL A 319 -5.10 14.49 -29.25
CA VAL A 319 -5.03 15.24 -30.51
C VAL A 319 -4.55 16.68 -30.30
N GLN A 320 -3.54 17.11 -31.04
CA GLN A 320 -3.03 18.49 -30.98
C GLN A 320 -3.70 19.42 -32.00
N THR A 321 -4.00 18.92 -33.20
CA THR A 321 -4.65 19.70 -34.28
C THR A 321 -5.95 19.03 -34.70
N ILE A 322 -7.01 19.79 -34.91
CA ILE A 322 -8.32 19.26 -35.34
C ILE A 322 -8.64 19.80 -36.72
N LEU A 323 -8.85 18.91 -37.69
CA LEU A 323 -9.45 19.24 -38.98
C LEU A 323 -10.94 18.95 -38.91
N LEU A 324 -11.76 20.01 -38.87
CA LEU A 324 -13.20 19.90 -38.83
C LEU A 324 -13.78 20.10 -40.24
N LEU A 325 -14.43 19.08 -40.77
CA LEU A 325 -15.05 19.05 -42.08
C LEU A 325 -16.54 19.37 -41.98
N LEU A 326 -16.92 20.55 -42.48
CA LEU A 326 -18.29 20.96 -42.68
C LEU A 326 -18.82 20.45 -44.03
N ASN A 327 -20.12 20.19 -44.11
CA ASN A 327 -20.78 19.76 -45.33
C ASN A 327 -21.38 20.96 -46.07
N GLY A 328 -20.80 21.33 -47.21
CA GLY A 328 -21.24 22.46 -48.04
C GLY A 328 -22.67 22.33 -48.56
N ARG A 329 -23.24 21.12 -48.62
CA ARG A 329 -24.65 20.91 -48.98
C ARG A 329 -25.63 21.43 -47.92
N TYR A 330 -25.19 21.53 -46.67
CA TYR A 330 -26.03 21.96 -45.53
C TYR A 330 -25.31 23.02 -44.68
N PRO A 331 -25.11 24.25 -45.20
CA PRO A 331 -24.49 25.33 -44.43
C PRO A 331 -25.31 25.64 -43.16
N GLY A 332 -24.64 25.85 -42.02
CA GLY A 332 -25.29 26.16 -40.74
C GLY A 332 -25.83 24.95 -39.96
N GLY A 333 -25.42 23.73 -40.30
CA GLY A 333 -25.83 22.50 -39.59
C GLY A 333 -25.53 22.50 -38.07
N VAL A 334 -26.35 21.78 -37.30
CA VAL A 334 -26.27 21.70 -35.82
C VAL A 334 -25.02 20.94 -35.33
N THR A 335 -24.39 20.14 -36.20
CA THR A 335 -23.28 19.26 -35.82
C THR A 335 -22.01 20.02 -35.47
N ALA A 336 -21.74 21.15 -36.13
CA ALA A 336 -20.62 22.02 -35.78
C ALA A 336 -20.67 22.43 -34.30
N THR A 337 -21.85 22.81 -33.82
CA THR A 337 -22.11 23.14 -32.41
C THR A 337 -21.95 21.93 -31.51
N LYS A 338 -22.45 20.75 -31.92
CA LYS A 338 -22.32 19.50 -31.16
C LYS A 338 -20.86 19.07 -30.99
N ILE A 339 -20.06 19.12 -32.05
CA ILE A 339 -18.63 18.81 -32.03
C ILE A 339 -17.92 19.80 -31.10
N ARG A 340 -18.25 21.10 -31.18
CA ARG A 340 -17.71 22.12 -30.29
C ARG A 340 -18.02 21.83 -28.82
N SER A 341 -19.28 21.52 -28.48
CA SER A 341 -19.67 21.17 -27.11
C SER A 341 -18.99 19.91 -26.59
N MET A 342 -18.73 18.91 -27.45
CA MET A 342 -17.95 17.73 -27.08
C MET A 342 -16.49 18.08 -26.77
N LEU A 343 -15.89 18.92 -27.61
CA LEU A 343 -14.53 19.42 -27.46
C LEU A 343 -14.34 20.26 -26.18
N GLU A 344 -15.26 21.19 -25.91
CA GLU A 344 -15.23 22.07 -24.73
C GLU A 344 -15.31 21.30 -23.41
N ARG A 345 -16.06 20.18 -23.36
CA ARG A 345 -16.19 19.34 -22.15
C ARG A 345 -14.89 18.64 -21.75
N ASP A 346 -14.04 18.28 -22.70
CA ASP A 346 -12.87 17.43 -22.45
C ASP A 346 -11.54 18.24 -22.46
N LYS A 347 -11.45 19.32 -23.25
CA LYS A 347 -10.20 20.10 -23.39
C LYS A 347 -10.26 21.57 -22.91
N GLY A 348 -11.41 22.04 -22.42
CA GLY A 348 -11.58 23.41 -21.91
C GLY A 348 -11.90 24.46 -22.99
N GLN A 349 -11.80 25.76 -22.66
CA GLN A 349 -12.40 26.83 -23.45
C GLN A 349 -11.56 27.32 -24.66
N ASP A 350 -10.27 26.97 -24.77
CA ASP A 350 -9.37 27.55 -25.77
C ASP A 350 -9.02 26.57 -26.91
N LEU A 351 -10.05 26.07 -27.60
CA LEU A 351 -9.92 25.05 -28.66
C LEU A 351 -9.90 25.61 -30.08
N ARG A 352 -10.36 26.84 -30.27
CA ARG A 352 -10.50 27.46 -31.60
C ARG A 352 -9.15 27.65 -32.31
N ASP A 353 -8.09 27.88 -31.55
CA ASP A 353 -6.71 27.97 -32.05
C ASP A 353 -6.15 26.65 -32.58
N ARG A 354 -6.81 25.52 -32.30
CA ARG A 354 -6.40 24.18 -32.75
C ARG A 354 -7.14 23.70 -33.99
N ILE A 355 -8.14 24.46 -34.43
CA ILE A 355 -9.12 24.01 -35.43
C ILE A 355 -8.80 24.62 -36.80
N ILE A 356 -8.61 23.74 -37.77
CA ILE A 356 -8.68 24.02 -39.21
C ILE A 356 -10.06 23.61 -39.68
N VAL A 357 -10.72 24.45 -40.47
CA VAL A 357 -12.07 24.17 -40.98
C VAL A 357 -12.02 23.93 -42.48
N GLY A 358 -12.35 22.72 -42.89
CA GLY A 358 -12.60 22.39 -44.29
C GLY A 358 -14.09 22.48 -44.60
N VAL A 359 -14.47 23.18 -45.67
CA VAL A 359 -15.84 23.12 -46.21
C VAL A 359 -15.84 22.12 -47.37
N GLY A 360 -16.17 20.87 -47.06
CA GLY A 360 -16.26 19.79 -48.04
C GLY A 360 -17.45 19.96 -48.96
N ARG A 361 -17.36 19.45 -50.19
CA ARG A 361 -18.43 19.53 -51.19
C ARG A 361 -18.88 20.98 -51.46
N PHE A 362 -17.93 21.92 -51.45
CA PHE A 362 -18.22 23.33 -51.75
C PHE A 362 -18.80 23.50 -53.17
N ASN A 363 -18.40 22.64 -54.11
CA ASN A 363 -18.98 22.54 -55.45
C ASN A 363 -20.47 22.18 -55.48
N GLN A 364 -21.05 21.78 -54.34
CA GLN A 364 -22.44 21.32 -54.21
C GLN A 364 -23.23 22.18 -53.21
N ILE A 365 -22.80 23.43 -53.00
CA ILE A 365 -23.57 24.40 -52.22
C ILE A 365 -24.95 24.59 -52.87
N PRO A 366 -26.03 24.64 -52.09
CA PRO A 366 -27.38 24.82 -52.61
C PRO A 366 -27.60 26.28 -53.03
N LEU A 367 -27.06 26.67 -54.18
CA LEU A 367 -27.34 27.97 -54.80
C LEU A 367 -28.78 27.98 -55.31
N SER A 368 -29.55 28.98 -54.89
CA SER A 368 -30.87 29.25 -55.48
C SER A 368 -30.70 29.95 -56.83
N GLY A 369 -31.73 29.93 -57.68
CA GLY A 369 -31.70 30.68 -58.94
C GLY A 369 -31.54 32.19 -58.76
N SER A 370 -31.84 32.75 -57.58
CA SER A 370 -31.48 34.13 -57.23
C SER A 370 -30.01 34.28 -56.87
N ASP A 371 -29.40 33.31 -56.16
CA ASP A 371 -27.97 33.37 -55.82
C ASP A 371 -27.09 33.27 -57.07
N GLU A 372 -27.50 32.47 -58.06
CA GLU A 372 -26.78 32.38 -59.34
C GLU A 372 -26.83 33.70 -60.12
N ARG A 373 -27.96 34.42 -60.09
CA ARG A 373 -28.07 35.75 -60.69
C ARG A 373 -27.24 36.78 -59.93
N SER A 374 -27.30 36.78 -58.60
CA SER A 374 -26.44 37.65 -57.78
C SER A 374 -24.96 37.39 -58.04
N LEU A 375 -24.57 36.12 -58.27
CA LEU A 375 -23.21 35.77 -58.64
C LEU A 375 -22.85 36.36 -60.01
N ASP A 376 -23.74 36.30 -60.99
CA ASP A 376 -23.53 36.91 -62.31
C ASP A 376 -23.48 38.45 -62.23
N ASP A 377 -24.36 39.08 -61.47
CA ASP A 377 -24.39 40.53 -61.26
C ASP A 377 -23.10 41.03 -60.59
N LEU A 378 -22.57 40.29 -59.62
CA LEU A 378 -21.28 40.59 -58.99
C LEU A 378 -20.12 40.57 -59.98
N LEU A 379 -20.15 39.66 -60.98
CA LEU A 379 -19.08 39.55 -61.99
C LEU A 379 -19.05 40.73 -62.97
N ASP A 380 -20.12 41.53 -63.04
CA ASP A 380 -20.19 42.75 -63.83
C ASP A 380 -19.70 44.00 -63.07
N GLU A 381 -19.47 43.91 -61.75
CA GLU A 381 -19.01 45.05 -60.93
C GLU A 381 -17.48 45.27 -61.01
N PRO A 382 -16.98 46.49 -61.31
CA PRO A 382 -15.55 46.70 -61.58
C PRO A 382 -14.62 46.59 -60.35
N LEU A 383 -15.13 46.75 -59.13
CA LEU A 383 -14.36 46.69 -57.88
C LEU A 383 -15.21 46.12 -56.75
N LEU A 384 -14.92 44.88 -56.35
CA LEU A 384 -15.65 44.19 -55.28
C LEU A 384 -14.91 44.26 -53.94
N SER A 385 -15.68 44.37 -52.86
CA SER A 385 -15.19 44.15 -51.51
C SER A 385 -15.66 42.79 -50.96
N GLU A 386 -14.92 42.21 -50.01
CA GLU A 386 -15.31 40.96 -49.34
C GLU A 386 -16.69 41.11 -48.66
N GLU A 387 -16.99 42.27 -48.09
CA GLU A 387 -18.27 42.55 -47.44
C GLU A 387 -19.43 42.57 -48.44
N THR A 388 -19.25 43.24 -49.59
CA THR A 388 -20.24 43.31 -50.67
C THR A 388 -20.62 41.91 -51.17
N VAL A 389 -19.60 41.06 -51.44
CA VAL A 389 -19.83 39.70 -51.92
C VAL A 389 -20.61 38.87 -50.91
N LEU A 390 -20.26 38.94 -49.62
CA LEU A 390 -20.95 38.19 -48.57
C LEU A 390 -22.37 38.72 -48.32
N GLU A 391 -22.62 40.02 -48.48
CA GLU A 391 -23.98 40.58 -48.36
C GLU A 391 -24.90 40.15 -49.50
N GLN A 392 -24.37 40.06 -50.73
CA GLN A 392 -25.16 39.66 -51.90
C GLN A 392 -25.32 38.13 -52.02
N LEU A 393 -24.34 37.34 -51.56
CA LEU A 393 -24.38 35.87 -51.57
C LEU A 393 -24.62 35.30 -50.15
N ASN A 394 -25.89 35.27 -49.75
CA ASN A 394 -26.30 34.85 -48.40
C ASN A 394 -25.82 33.44 -48.02
N ILE A 395 -25.85 32.49 -48.95
CA ILE A 395 -25.43 31.11 -48.67
C ILE A 395 -23.91 31.01 -48.46
N LEU A 396 -23.12 31.81 -49.19
CA LEU A 396 -21.68 31.91 -49.01
C LEU A 396 -21.36 32.56 -47.66
N LYS A 397 -22.07 33.65 -47.30
CA LYS A 397 -21.97 34.28 -45.98
C LYS A 397 -22.28 33.32 -44.85
N LEU A 398 -23.36 32.55 -44.96
CA LEU A 398 -23.70 31.53 -43.96
C LEU A 398 -22.61 30.47 -43.84
N THR A 399 -22.05 30.02 -44.96
CA THR A 399 -20.97 29.02 -45.01
C THR A 399 -19.70 29.54 -44.33
N ILE A 400 -19.24 30.73 -44.69
CA ILE A 400 -18.04 31.35 -44.11
C ILE A 400 -18.24 31.73 -42.64
N ALA A 401 -19.42 32.22 -42.26
CA ALA A 401 -19.74 32.53 -40.87
C ALA A 401 -19.75 31.25 -40.00
N SER A 402 -20.32 30.16 -40.51
CA SER A 402 -20.33 28.86 -39.82
C SER A 402 -18.91 28.35 -39.58
N ALA A 403 -18.02 28.47 -40.57
CA ALA A 403 -16.62 28.10 -40.43
C ALA A 403 -15.85 29.04 -39.49
N SER A 404 -16.07 30.35 -39.60
CA SER A 404 -15.40 31.37 -38.77
C SER A 404 -15.77 31.26 -37.28
N ASN A 405 -16.93 30.71 -36.95
CA ASN A 405 -17.32 30.47 -35.56
C ASN A 405 -16.51 29.34 -34.87
N LEU A 406 -15.79 28.53 -35.65
CA LEU A 406 -15.08 27.33 -35.16
C LEU A 406 -13.57 27.53 -35.03
N THR A 407 -13.01 28.56 -35.66
CA THR A 407 -11.57 28.86 -35.63
C THR A 407 -11.35 30.34 -35.31
N THR A 408 -10.22 30.68 -34.70
CA THR A 408 -9.85 32.09 -34.39
C THR A 408 -9.32 32.84 -35.61
N GLU A 409 -8.80 32.11 -36.58
CA GLU A 409 -8.01 32.64 -37.69
C GLU A 409 -8.71 32.35 -39.01
N LYS A 410 -9.18 33.40 -39.73
CA LYS A 410 -9.88 33.23 -41.02
C LYS A 410 -9.05 32.48 -42.08
N LYS A 411 -7.72 32.56 -42.01
CA LYS A 411 -6.79 31.82 -42.90
C LYS A 411 -6.86 30.30 -42.74
N ASN A 412 -7.45 29.80 -41.65
CA ASN A 412 -7.60 28.38 -41.35
C ASN A 412 -8.86 27.77 -41.96
N ILE A 413 -9.64 28.55 -42.72
CA ILE A 413 -10.82 28.10 -43.45
C ILE A 413 -10.42 27.78 -44.88
N VAL A 414 -10.72 26.56 -45.34
CA VAL A 414 -10.42 26.08 -46.69
C VAL A 414 -11.69 25.57 -47.36
N LEU A 415 -11.95 26.03 -48.59
CA LEU A 415 -13.06 25.56 -49.42
C LEU A 415 -12.59 24.36 -50.25
N LEU A 416 -13.31 23.25 -50.21
CA LEU A 416 -12.81 21.97 -50.69
C LEU A 416 -13.70 21.33 -51.77
N SER A 417 -13.06 20.87 -52.84
CA SER A 417 -13.61 19.90 -53.79
C SER A 417 -12.65 18.72 -53.92
N GLN A 418 -12.93 17.65 -53.17
CA GLN A 418 -12.03 16.50 -53.04
C GLN A 418 -11.80 15.77 -54.38
N LEU A 419 -12.86 15.63 -55.18
CA LEU A 419 -12.78 14.98 -56.50
C LEU A 419 -11.98 15.83 -57.48
N TYR A 420 -12.19 17.14 -57.50
CA TYR A 420 -11.47 18.01 -58.42
C TYR A 420 -9.96 18.04 -58.15
N GLY A 421 -9.55 18.00 -56.87
CA GLY A 421 -8.13 17.89 -56.52
C GLY A 421 -7.49 16.58 -56.99
N LEU A 422 -8.24 15.47 -56.97
CA LEU A 422 -7.79 14.19 -57.53
C LEU A 422 -7.71 14.24 -59.07
N THR A 423 -8.70 14.87 -59.74
CA THR A 423 -8.67 15.09 -61.19
C THR A 423 -7.44 15.90 -61.59
N LYS A 424 -7.14 16.99 -60.88
CA LYS A 424 -5.95 17.82 -61.11
C LYS A 424 -4.65 17.06 -60.87
N LEU A 425 -4.62 16.18 -59.88
CA LEU A 425 -3.45 15.33 -59.66
C LEU A 425 -3.25 14.32 -60.79
N ALA A 426 -4.32 13.72 -61.31
CA ALA A 426 -4.25 12.81 -62.46
C ALA A 426 -3.76 13.50 -63.75
N GLU A 427 -4.06 14.79 -63.94
CA GLU A 427 -3.56 15.59 -65.06
C GLU A 427 -2.03 15.78 -65.03
N GLN A 428 -1.39 15.69 -63.85
CA GLN A 428 0.06 15.92 -63.72
C GLN A 428 0.92 14.79 -64.29
N SER A 429 0.42 13.55 -64.30
CA SER A 429 1.14 12.40 -64.87
C SER A 429 0.21 11.25 -65.18
N SER A 430 0.30 10.70 -66.40
CA SER A 430 -0.43 9.50 -66.82
C SER A 430 0.04 8.20 -66.13
N LEU A 431 1.21 8.24 -65.46
CA LEU A 431 1.75 7.09 -64.72
C LEU A 431 1.21 7.01 -63.29
N LEU A 432 0.58 8.09 -62.79
CA LEU A 432 -0.06 8.13 -61.48
C LEU A 432 -1.46 7.54 -61.55
N GLN A 433 -1.71 6.51 -60.75
CA GLN A 433 -3.08 6.07 -60.46
C GLN A 433 -3.60 6.81 -59.23
N VAL A 434 -4.70 7.53 -59.39
CA VAL A 434 -5.34 8.29 -58.29
C VAL A 434 -6.59 7.62 -57.75
N SER A 435 -7.01 6.48 -58.31
CA SER A 435 -8.13 5.67 -57.84
C SER A 435 -8.07 4.25 -58.39
N SER A 436 -8.88 3.35 -57.80
CA SER A 436 -9.21 2.06 -58.41
C SER A 436 -10.02 2.22 -59.70
N ARG A 437 -10.19 1.10 -60.42
CA ARG A 437 -11.00 1.05 -61.65
C ARG A 437 -12.48 1.28 -61.37
N GLU A 438 -12.96 0.78 -60.23
CA GLU A 438 -14.34 0.90 -59.78
C GLU A 438 -14.73 2.35 -59.49
N PHE A 439 -13.76 3.20 -59.12
CA PHE A 439 -14.00 4.60 -58.74
C PHE A 439 -13.77 5.59 -59.90
N LEU A 440 -13.29 5.15 -61.07
CA LEU A 440 -12.95 6.05 -62.20
C LEU A 440 -14.12 6.93 -62.64
N SER A 441 -15.35 6.41 -62.68
CA SER A 441 -16.54 7.18 -63.10
C SER A 441 -16.86 8.36 -62.18
N GLU A 442 -16.42 8.31 -60.93
CA GLU A 442 -16.60 9.40 -59.97
C GLU A 442 -15.65 10.57 -60.26
N LEU A 443 -14.45 10.30 -60.79
CA LEU A 443 -13.44 11.31 -61.15
C LEU A 443 -13.81 12.15 -62.36
N ASP A 444 -14.79 11.71 -63.16
CA ASP A 444 -15.31 12.48 -64.30
C ASP A 444 -16.36 13.52 -63.90
N LYS A 445 -16.95 13.42 -62.70
CA LYS A 445 -18.00 14.35 -62.24
C LYS A 445 -17.54 15.83 -62.24
N PRO A 446 -16.33 16.19 -61.78
CA PRO A 446 -15.83 17.58 -61.80
C PRO A 446 -15.62 18.18 -63.19
N ASN A 447 -15.67 17.36 -64.25
CA ASN A 447 -15.51 17.76 -65.65
C ASN A 447 -16.86 17.92 -66.37
N LYS A 448 -17.98 17.78 -65.66
CA LYS A 448 -19.30 18.06 -66.22
C LYS A 448 -19.45 19.57 -66.51
N PRO A 449 -20.21 19.96 -67.56
CA PRO A 449 -20.33 21.36 -67.97
C PRO A 449 -20.78 22.29 -66.85
N ASP A 450 -21.76 21.88 -66.04
CA ASP A 450 -22.33 22.70 -64.98
C ASP A 450 -21.30 22.99 -63.86
N GLU A 451 -20.52 21.97 -63.44
CA GLU A 451 -19.47 22.15 -62.42
C GLU A 451 -18.29 22.98 -62.96
N LEU A 452 -17.95 22.83 -64.25
CA LEU A 452 -16.94 23.64 -64.93
C LEU A 452 -17.33 25.12 -64.95
N GLN A 453 -18.55 25.43 -65.38
CA GLN A 453 -19.06 26.81 -65.44
C GLN A 453 -19.10 27.45 -64.06
N LEU A 454 -19.62 26.75 -63.06
CA LEU A 454 -19.70 27.28 -61.70
C LEU A 454 -18.31 27.52 -61.09
N ARG A 455 -17.36 26.59 -61.30
CA ARG A 455 -15.96 26.77 -60.86
C ARG A 455 -15.30 27.98 -61.51
N GLU A 456 -15.57 28.20 -62.80
CA GLU A 456 -15.07 29.36 -63.53
C GLU A 456 -15.65 30.67 -62.98
N LYS A 457 -16.95 30.72 -62.65
CA LYS A 457 -17.55 31.88 -61.95
C LYS A 457 -16.87 32.16 -60.61
N TRP A 458 -16.59 31.12 -59.81
CA TRP A 458 -15.84 31.28 -58.55
C TRP A 458 -14.41 31.80 -58.76
N ARG A 459 -13.74 31.38 -59.83
CA ARG A 459 -12.40 31.87 -60.20
C ARG A 459 -12.44 33.36 -60.56
N GLN A 460 -13.38 33.77 -61.40
CA GLN A 460 -13.53 35.17 -61.81
C GLN A 460 -13.87 36.06 -60.60
N LEU A 461 -14.80 35.63 -59.76
CA LEU A 461 -15.14 36.35 -58.53
C LEU A 461 -13.93 36.53 -57.62
N SER A 462 -13.07 35.50 -57.53
CA SER A 462 -11.82 35.59 -56.80
C SER A 462 -10.89 36.65 -57.37
N GLU A 463 -10.71 36.71 -58.69
CA GLU A 463 -9.80 37.64 -59.37
C GLU A 463 -10.22 39.11 -59.19
N MET A 464 -11.52 39.36 -59.02
CA MET A 464 -12.10 40.69 -58.80
C MET A 464 -11.95 41.20 -57.35
N LEU A 465 -11.67 40.31 -56.39
CA LEU A 465 -11.44 40.66 -55.00
C LEU A 465 -9.98 41.09 -54.75
N PRO A 466 -9.73 42.01 -53.78
CA PRO A 466 -8.36 42.42 -53.43
C PRO A 466 -7.48 41.23 -53.00
N PRO A 467 -6.20 41.14 -53.41
CA PRO A 467 -5.31 40.04 -53.03
C PRO A 467 -5.09 39.87 -51.51
N SER A 468 -5.34 40.92 -50.73
CA SER A 468 -5.29 40.91 -49.26
C SER A 468 -6.51 40.24 -48.61
N SER A 469 -7.63 40.09 -49.32
CA SER A 469 -8.86 39.47 -48.83
C SER A 469 -8.64 37.97 -48.55
N TYR A 470 -9.27 37.46 -47.50
CA TYR A 470 -9.27 36.03 -47.22
C TYR A 470 -10.13 35.27 -48.24
N LEU A 471 -11.26 35.86 -48.64
CA LEU A 471 -12.17 35.26 -49.61
C LEU A 471 -11.53 35.11 -50.99
N HIS A 472 -10.74 36.11 -51.43
CA HIS A 472 -9.87 35.99 -52.61
C HIS A 472 -9.01 34.72 -52.54
N LYS A 473 -8.23 34.56 -51.46
CA LYS A 473 -7.35 33.38 -51.31
C LYS A 473 -8.15 32.08 -51.27
N GLN A 474 -9.28 32.05 -50.57
CA GLN A 474 -10.10 30.85 -50.41
C GLN A 474 -10.71 30.38 -51.74
N LEU A 475 -11.29 31.29 -52.52
CA LEU A 475 -11.88 30.98 -53.82
C LEU A 475 -10.82 30.65 -54.86
N SER A 476 -9.69 31.37 -54.89
CA SER A 476 -8.56 31.08 -55.78
C SER A 476 -8.01 29.67 -55.57
N ASN A 477 -7.71 29.29 -54.32
CA ASN A 477 -7.24 27.94 -53.99
C ASN A 477 -8.26 26.86 -54.39
N TYR A 478 -9.55 27.12 -54.17
CA TYR A 478 -10.62 26.21 -54.60
C TYR A 478 -10.67 26.04 -56.14
N ALA A 479 -10.54 27.13 -56.89
CA ALA A 479 -10.59 27.10 -58.35
C ALA A 479 -9.37 26.41 -58.99
N GLU A 480 -8.20 26.52 -58.36
CA GLU A 480 -6.95 25.94 -58.84
C GLU A 480 -6.96 24.40 -58.79
N ASP A 481 -7.18 23.84 -57.61
CA ASP A 481 -7.08 22.39 -57.36
C ASP A 481 -8.14 21.84 -56.40
N GLY A 482 -9.22 22.59 -56.17
CA GLY A 482 -10.23 22.22 -55.18
C GLY A 482 -9.76 22.47 -53.74
N GLY A 483 -8.70 23.25 -53.53
CA GLY A 483 -8.21 23.67 -52.22
C GLY A 483 -7.32 22.63 -51.51
N ILE A 484 -6.97 21.54 -52.17
CA ILE A 484 -6.27 20.40 -51.53
C ILE A 484 -4.80 20.74 -51.22
N ASN A 485 -4.08 21.38 -52.15
CA ASN A 485 -2.70 21.81 -51.91
C ASN A 485 -2.62 22.86 -50.80
N ARG A 486 -3.61 23.77 -50.73
CA ARG A 486 -3.70 24.73 -49.63
C ARG A 486 -3.94 24.02 -48.30
N LEU A 487 -4.82 23.02 -48.25
CA LEU A 487 -5.07 22.24 -47.04
C LEU A 487 -3.82 21.47 -46.60
N ARG A 488 -3.10 20.80 -47.51
CA ARG A 488 -1.84 20.10 -47.23
C ARG A 488 -0.79 21.05 -46.62
N SER A 489 -0.64 22.23 -47.22
CA SER A 489 0.30 23.26 -46.75
C SER A 489 -0.09 23.80 -45.38
N LEU A 490 -1.39 24.10 -45.19
CA LEU A 490 -1.91 24.60 -43.92
C LEU A 490 -1.77 23.57 -42.80
N LEU A 491 -2.05 22.29 -43.05
CA LEU A 491 -1.84 21.22 -42.08
C LEU A 491 -0.36 21.15 -41.66
N LYS A 492 0.56 21.23 -42.63
CA LYS A 492 2.01 21.24 -42.38
C LYS A 492 2.44 22.43 -41.50
N GLU A 493 2.00 23.63 -41.87
CA GLU A 493 2.28 24.86 -41.11
C GLU A 493 1.70 24.76 -39.69
N HIS A 494 0.45 24.32 -39.57
CA HIS A 494 -0.24 24.24 -38.29
C HIS A 494 0.40 23.20 -37.37
N VAL A 495 0.80 22.03 -37.89
CA VAL A 495 1.57 21.03 -37.13
C VAL A 495 2.87 21.63 -36.61
N ALA A 496 3.64 22.29 -37.49
CA ALA A 496 4.96 22.84 -37.12
C ALA A 496 4.90 23.94 -36.06
N PHE A 497 3.86 24.79 -36.07
CA PHE A 497 3.75 25.92 -35.14
C PHE A 497 2.85 25.64 -33.93
N HIS A 498 1.64 25.14 -34.16
CA HIS A 498 0.62 24.96 -33.12
C HIS A 498 0.64 23.53 -32.58
N GLY A 499 0.73 22.54 -33.46
CA GLY A 499 0.72 21.12 -33.08
C GLY A 499 1.86 20.76 -32.13
N MET A 500 3.10 21.13 -32.49
CA MET A 500 4.29 20.91 -31.67
C MET A 500 4.23 21.66 -30.34
N LYS A 501 3.77 22.92 -30.34
CA LYS A 501 3.58 23.70 -29.12
C LYS A 501 2.61 22.97 -28.17
N GLN A 502 1.50 22.48 -28.71
CA GLN A 502 0.49 21.78 -27.91
C GLN A 502 1.02 20.46 -27.36
N LEU A 503 1.75 19.69 -28.16
CA LEU A 503 2.36 18.43 -27.71
C LEU A 503 3.32 18.67 -26.54
N VAL A 504 4.13 19.72 -26.60
CA VAL A 504 5.02 20.13 -25.50
C VAL A 504 4.24 20.51 -24.25
N GLU A 505 3.17 21.30 -24.38
CA GLU A 505 2.33 21.67 -23.24
C GLU A 505 1.63 20.46 -22.59
N ASP A 506 1.11 19.54 -23.41
CA ASP A 506 0.47 18.32 -22.93
C ASP A 506 1.48 17.40 -22.23
N THR A 507 2.69 17.27 -22.80
CA THR A 507 3.80 16.52 -22.20
C THR A 507 4.28 17.17 -20.90
N LYS A 508 4.37 18.50 -20.85
CA LYS A 508 4.73 19.26 -19.64
C LYS A 508 3.75 18.97 -18.50
N LYS A 509 2.44 18.97 -18.76
CA LYS A 509 1.42 18.60 -17.75
C LYS A 509 1.60 17.16 -17.24
N ALA A 510 1.95 16.23 -18.13
CA ALA A 510 2.24 14.84 -17.72
C ALA A 510 3.54 14.75 -16.89
N VAL A 511 4.56 15.55 -17.22
CA VAL A 511 5.81 15.66 -16.47
C VAL A 511 5.59 16.27 -15.09
N GLU A 512 4.74 17.29 -14.97
CA GLU A 512 4.32 17.87 -13.69
C GLU A 512 3.58 16.84 -12.82
N ALA A 513 2.70 16.02 -13.42
CA ALA A 513 2.02 14.93 -12.72
C ALA A 513 3.02 13.86 -12.25
N LEU A 514 3.98 13.46 -13.10
CA LEU A 514 5.07 12.56 -12.72
C LEU A 514 5.91 13.15 -11.57
N ARG A 515 6.22 14.45 -11.62
CA ARG A 515 6.97 15.14 -10.56
C ARG A 515 6.19 15.17 -9.25
N LYS A 516 4.87 15.34 -9.30
CA LYS A 516 3.99 15.24 -8.12
C LYS A 516 4.07 13.86 -7.49
N GLU A 517 4.04 12.79 -8.30
CA GLU A 517 4.18 11.42 -7.79
C GLU A 517 5.59 11.14 -7.23
N GLN A 518 6.65 11.70 -7.82
CA GLN A 518 8.00 11.62 -7.24
C GLN A 518 8.09 12.32 -5.88
N ASN A 519 7.45 13.50 -5.74
CA ASN A 519 7.40 14.20 -4.46
C ASN A 519 6.57 13.43 -3.42
N ASN A 520 5.46 12.79 -3.83
CA ASN A 520 4.70 11.89 -2.97
C ASN A 520 5.58 10.73 -2.48
N LEU A 521 6.35 10.12 -3.38
CA LEU A 521 7.31 9.08 -3.01
C LEU A 521 8.38 9.61 -2.04
N LYS A 522 8.96 10.79 -2.30
CA LYS A 522 9.94 11.41 -1.39
C LYS A 522 9.40 11.54 0.03
N ASN A 523 8.19 12.08 0.18
CA ASN A 523 7.55 12.23 1.49
C ASN A 523 7.27 10.87 2.15
N LEU A 524 6.90 9.84 1.37
CA LEU A 524 6.74 8.48 1.90
C LEU A 524 8.09 7.92 2.38
N LEU A 525 9.15 8.10 1.59
CA LEU A 525 10.50 7.59 1.91
C LEU A 525 11.12 8.27 3.13
N GLU A 526 10.87 9.57 3.36
CA GLU A 526 11.36 10.28 4.57
C GLU A 526 10.85 9.66 5.88
N ASN A 527 9.71 8.97 5.85
CA ASN A 527 9.11 8.35 7.02
C ASN A 527 9.60 6.90 7.27
N ILE A 528 10.19 6.23 6.27
CA ILE A 528 10.57 4.80 6.35
C ILE A 528 11.81 4.53 7.24
N PRO A 529 12.87 5.37 7.26
CA PRO A 529 14.04 5.11 8.10
C PRO A 529 13.74 4.89 9.59
N ALA A 530 12.63 5.45 10.10
CA ALA A 530 12.17 5.25 11.48
C ALA A 530 11.63 3.83 11.77
N TYR A 531 11.27 3.08 10.72
CA TYR A 531 10.64 1.75 10.82
C TYR A 531 11.53 0.61 10.32
N ILE A 532 12.77 0.89 9.87
CA ILE A 532 13.72 -0.15 9.51
C ILE A 532 14.01 -0.99 10.78
N PRO A 533 13.70 -2.29 10.80
CA PRO A 533 13.99 -3.13 11.95
C PRO A 533 15.50 -3.15 12.18
N VAL A 534 15.93 -2.61 13.33
CA VAL A 534 17.30 -2.79 13.79
C VAL A 534 17.46 -4.29 14.05
N VAL A 535 18.31 -4.98 13.29
CA VAL A 535 18.67 -6.36 13.58
C VAL A 535 19.23 -6.39 14.99
N GLU A 536 18.44 -6.85 15.95
CA GLU A 536 18.83 -6.86 17.35
C GLU A 536 19.97 -7.85 17.54
N SER A 537 21.03 -7.42 18.23
CA SER A 537 22.16 -8.30 18.53
C SER A 537 21.64 -9.49 19.34
N PRO A 538 22.00 -10.75 19.00
CA PRO A 538 21.58 -11.91 19.76
C PRO A 538 21.99 -11.81 21.23
N VAL A 539 23.09 -11.11 21.54
CA VAL A 539 23.56 -10.85 22.90
C VAL A 539 22.61 -9.93 23.68
N PHE A 540 21.96 -8.98 23.01
CA PHE A 540 20.98 -8.08 23.63
C PHE A 540 19.68 -8.81 23.96
N ILE A 541 19.22 -9.69 23.06
CA ILE A 541 18.04 -10.54 23.29
C ILE A 541 18.30 -11.46 24.50
N THR A 542 19.45 -12.15 24.52
CA THR A 542 19.84 -13.02 25.66
C THR A 542 19.91 -12.25 26.99
N LEU A 543 20.46 -11.02 26.99
CA LEU A 543 20.51 -10.18 28.19
C LEU A 543 19.11 -9.87 28.73
N ARG A 544 18.18 -9.48 27.85
CA ARG A 544 16.82 -9.10 28.24
C ARG A 544 16.03 -10.30 28.77
N GLU A 545 16.05 -11.42 28.05
CA GLU A 545 15.39 -12.66 28.46
C GLU A 545 15.90 -13.13 29.83
N ALA A 546 17.22 -13.07 30.06
CA ALA A 546 17.80 -13.46 31.33
C ALA A 546 17.32 -12.56 32.50
N ILE A 547 17.18 -11.25 32.29
CA ILE A 547 16.65 -10.33 33.32
C ILE A 547 15.18 -10.63 33.62
N GLU A 548 14.36 -10.93 32.60
CA GLU A 548 12.95 -11.31 32.77
C GLU A 548 12.81 -12.63 33.56
N ASN A 549 13.68 -13.62 33.27
CA ASN A 549 13.75 -14.88 34.01
C ASN A 549 14.19 -14.69 35.47
N LEU A 550 15.15 -13.79 35.73
CA LEU A 550 15.55 -13.44 37.09
C LEU A 550 14.37 -12.85 37.90
N VAL A 551 13.60 -11.93 37.32
CA VAL A 551 12.41 -11.37 37.99
C VAL A 551 11.43 -12.47 38.39
N THR A 552 11.22 -13.44 37.50
CA THR A 552 10.33 -14.59 37.74
C THR A 552 10.87 -15.48 38.87
N THR A 553 12.16 -15.83 38.83
CA THR A 553 12.83 -16.66 39.83
C THR A 553 12.76 -16.04 41.22
N TYR A 554 13.04 -14.73 41.32
CA TYR A 554 13.00 -14.01 42.60
C TYR A 554 11.58 -13.88 43.18
N ARG A 555 10.55 -13.74 42.34
CA ARG A 555 9.15 -13.75 42.79
C ARG A 555 8.74 -15.13 43.29
N GLN A 556 9.12 -16.19 42.59
CA GLN A 556 8.83 -17.56 43.03
C GLN A 556 9.51 -17.85 44.38
N PHE A 557 10.77 -17.45 44.55
CA PHE A 557 11.48 -17.59 45.82
C PHE A 557 10.78 -16.83 46.96
N GLN A 558 10.26 -15.62 46.69
CA GLN A 558 9.49 -14.85 47.67
C GLN A 558 8.21 -15.58 48.08
N GLU A 559 7.45 -16.11 47.12
CA GLU A 559 6.22 -16.86 47.39
C GLU A 559 6.49 -18.13 48.20
N ASP A 560 7.57 -18.85 47.87
CA ASP A 560 7.99 -20.05 48.60
C ASP A 560 8.36 -19.72 50.04
N LEU A 561 9.08 -18.62 50.28
CA LEU A 561 9.43 -18.15 51.61
C LEU A 561 8.19 -17.72 52.41
N ASP A 562 7.23 -17.04 51.78
CA ASP A 562 6.00 -16.59 52.45
C ASP A 562 5.12 -17.77 52.89
N LYS A 563 5.09 -18.87 52.13
CA LYS A 563 4.38 -20.12 52.46
C LYS A 563 4.93 -20.86 53.68
N GLN A 564 6.18 -20.61 54.09
CA GLN A 564 6.83 -21.33 55.21
C GLN A 564 6.62 -20.63 56.55
N PRO A 565 5.72 -21.06 57.45
CA PRO A 565 5.49 -20.35 58.71
C PRO A 565 6.72 -20.33 59.63
N ILE A 566 7.55 -21.39 59.57
CA ILE A 566 8.83 -21.54 60.27
C ILE A 566 9.88 -21.92 59.23
N LEU A 567 11.12 -21.47 59.39
CA LEU A 567 12.21 -21.87 58.50
C LEU A 567 12.47 -23.37 58.59
N ILE A 568 12.77 -23.97 57.45
CA ILE A 568 13.18 -25.38 57.34
C ILE A 568 14.67 -25.46 57.04
N ASN A 569 15.33 -26.50 57.57
CA ASN A 569 16.71 -26.82 57.22
C ASN A 569 16.78 -27.63 55.91
N ARG A 570 17.99 -27.90 55.43
CA ARG A 570 18.27 -28.79 54.27
C ARG A 570 17.59 -30.16 54.27
N ASN A 571 17.17 -30.68 55.43
CA ASN A 571 16.49 -31.97 55.57
C ASN A 571 14.95 -31.83 55.58
N ASN A 572 14.41 -30.65 55.23
CA ASN A 572 12.98 -30.32 55.29
C ASN A 572 12.37 -30.43 56.71
N VAL A 573 13.17 -30.25 57.76
CA VAL A 573 12.70 -30.23 59.14
C VAL A 573 12.62 -28.78 59.62
N ALA A 574 11.54 -28.42 60.32
CA ALA A 574 11.39 -27.08 60.88
C ALA A 574 12.46 -26.83 61.96
N VAL A 575 13.09 -25.65 61.94
CA VAL A 575 14.11 -25.27 62.94
C VAL A 575 13.55 -25.39 64.37
N SER A 576 12.26 -25.11 64.57
CA SER A 576 11.59 -25.27 65.86
C SER A 576 11.61 -26.71 66.38
N ASP A 577 11.49 -27.69 65.49
CA ASP A 577 11.45 -29.10 65.86
C ASP A 577 12.87 -29.58 66.22
N VAL A 578 13.87 -29.14 65.46
CA VAL A 578 15.30 -29.42 65.76
C VAL A 578 15.70 -28.86 67.13
N VAL A 579 15.31 -27.63 67.43
CA VAL A 579 15.60 -27.00 68.73
C VAL A 579 14.85 -27.70 69.87
N LYS A 580 13.62 -28.15 69.62
CA LYS A 580 12.81 -28.88 70.62
C LYS A 580 13.37 -30.27 70.92
N ASP A 581 13.82 -30.98 69.89
CA ASP A 581 14.44 -32.31 70.04
C ASP A 581 15.76 -32.20 70.81
N GLU A 582 16.57 -31.18 70.52
CA GLU A 582 17.82 -30.90 71.24
C GLU A 582 17.57 -30.51 72.70
N LEU A 583 16.58 -29.65 72.97
CA LEU A 583 16.16 -29.32 74.34
C LEU A 583 15.77 -30.57 75.13
N THR A 584 15.00 -31.46 74.49
CA THR A 584 14.59 -32.72 75.10
C THR A 584 15.82 -33.59 75.38
N ASN A 585 16.78 -33.65 74.46
CA ASN A 585 18.03 -34.38 74.67
C ASN A 585 18.81 -33.86 75.89
N LYS A 586 19.05 -32.54 75.95
CA LYS A 586 19.77 -31.91 77.08
C LYS A 586 19.09 -32.18 78.42
N ILE A 587 17.79 -31.91 78.51
CA ILE A 587 17.06 -32.11 79.77
C ILE A 587 17.03 -33.58 80.17
N PHE A 588 16.87 -34.52 79.23
CA PHE A 588 16.71 -35.93 79.58
C PHE A 588 18.02 -36.64 79.90
N PHE A 589 19.13 -36.23 79.29
CA PHE A 589 20.39 -36.98 79.34
C PHE A 589 21.58 -36.22 79.94
N GLU A 590 21.59 -34.88 79.91
CA GLU A 590 22.74 -34.09 80.41
C GLU A 590 22.61 -33.67 81.88
N TRP A 591 21.39 -33.61 82.41
CA TRP A 591 21.16 -33.18 83.80
C TRP A 591 21.46 -34.33 84.77
N SER A 592 22.52 -34.17 85.57
CA SER A 592 22.92 -35.14 86.59
C SER A 592 21.83 -35.32 87.66
N GLU A 593 21.03 -34.28 87.90
CA GLU A 593 19.93 -34.26 88.86
C GLU A 593 18.89 -35.35 88.56
N TRP A 594 18.59 -35.62 87.29
CA TRP A 594 17.67 -36.70 86.92
C TRP A 594 18.30 -38.08 87.10
N THR A 595 19.56 -38.25 86.69
CA THR A 595 20.28 -39.52 86.84
C THR A 595 20.36 -39.91 88.32
N LEU A 596 20.70 -38.96 89.20
CA LEU A 596 20.73 -39.17 90.65
C LEU A 596 19.37 -39.60 91.21
N LEU A 597 18.26 -38.95 90.77
CA LEU A 597 16.91 -39.31 91.22
C LEU A 597 16.45 -40.69 90.70
N PHE A 598 16.76 -41.03 89.45
CA PHE A 598 16.40 -42.33 88.88
C PHE A 598 17.22 -43.48 89.47
N ASP A 599 18.53 -43.30 89.68
CA ASP A 599 19.42 -44.31 90.27
C ASP A 599 19.06 -44.62 91.73
N ARG A 600 18.58 -43.62 92.48
CA ARG A 600 18.16 -43.76 93.88
C ARG A 600 16.70 -44.22 94.05
N THR A 601 16.00 -44.51 92.94
CA THR A 601 14.61 -45.00 92.98
C THR A 601 14.57 -46.52 93.20
N LYS A 602 14.01 -46.96 94.34
CA LYS A 602 13.71 -48.38 94.64
C LYS A 602 12.21 -48.56 94.81
N ASN A 603 11.60 -49.48 94.06
CA ASN A 603 10.16 -49.76 94.07
C ASN A 603 9.26 -48.52 93.92
N GLY A 604 9.69 -47.53 93.11
CA GLY A 604 8.94 -46.29 92.88
C GLY A 604 9.09 -45.23 93.99
N THR A 605 10.00 -45.42 94.95
CA THR A 605 10.32 -44.44 96.00
C THR A 605 11.80 -44.09 95.99
N ILE A 606 12.13 -42.81 96.11
CA ILE A 606 13.51 -42.31 96.22
C ILE A 606 14.03 -42.56 97.63
N VAL A 607 15.22 -43.14 97.73
CA VAL A 607 15.88 -43.46 99.00
C VAL A 607 17.08 -42.52 99.21
N LEU A 608 17.05 -41.76 100.31
CA LEU A 608 18.06 -40.76 100.65
C LEU A 608 19.29 -41.30 101.40
N THR A 609 19.29 -42.58 101.80
CA THR A 609 20.45 -43.15 102.51
C THR A 609 21.68 -43.17 101.62
N GLU A 610 22.82 -42.75 102.17
CA GLU A 610 24.15 -42.86 101.56
C GLU A 610 24.35 -44.28 101.02
N SER A 611 24.67 -44.37 99.73
CA SER A 611 25.18 -45.62 99.17
C SER A 611 26.58 -45.82 99.74
N GLU A 612 26.82 -46.90 100.49
CA GLU A 612 28.17 -47.33 100.89
C GLU A 612 29.03 -47.45 99.62
N SER A 613 29.84 -46.43 99.34
CA SER A 613 30.91 -46.48 98.37
C SER A 613 32.03 -47.34 98.95
N PHE A 614 32.53 -48.30 98.16
CA PHE A 614 33.64 -49.16 98.58
C PHE A 614 35.00 -48.44 98.53
N PHE A 615 35.06 -47.23 97.96
CA PHE A 615 36.27 -46.43 97.81
C PHE A 615 36.06 -45.07 98.48
N GLU A 616 36.66 -44.89 99.66
CA GLU A 616 36.78 -43.62 100.38
C GLU A 616 37.94 -42.81 99.78
N GLU A 617 37.73 -42.15 98.64
CA GLU A 617 38.57 -41.03 98.18
C GLU A 617 37.84 -40.34 97.00
N ASP A 618 37.58 -39.04 97.16
CA ASP A 618 36.84 -38.11 96.27
C ASP A 618 35.30 -38.16 96.32
N GLU A 619 34.71 -37.92 97.51
CA GLU A 619 33.30 -37.52 97.63
C GLU A 619 33.11 -36.07 97.15
N VAL A 620 32.71 -35.91 95.89
CA VAL A 620 31.83 -34.78 95.56
C VAL A 620 30.49 -35.11 96.19
N ASP A 621 30.07 -34.28 97.16
CA ASP A 621 28.80 -34.40 97.85
C ASP A 621 27.66 -34.14 96.85
N ASP A 622 27.34 -35.13 96.01
CA ASP A 622 26.25 -35.10 95.04
C ASP A 622 24.93 -35.19 95.80
N SER A 623 24.55 -34.07 96.41
CA SER A 623 23.34 -33.95 97.21
C SER A 623 22.13 -34.25 96.33
N ILE A 624 21.33 -35.25 96.70
CA ILE A 624 20.13 -35.63 95.96
C ILE A 624 19.20 -34.41 95.89
N PRO A 625 18.70 -34.02 94.71
CA PRO A 625 17.78 -32.89 94.58
C PRO A 625 16.56 -33.06 95.49
N THR A 626 16.34 -32.15 96.43
CA THR A 626 15.24 -32.20 97.41
C THR A 626 14.29 -31.01 97.32
N LYS A 627 14.66 -29.98 96.56
CA LYS A 627 13.84 -28.79 96.29
C LYS A 627 13.97 -28.37 94.83
N SER A 628 13.00 -27.63 94.33
CA SER A 628 13.00 -27.09 92.96
C SER A 628 14.22 -26.22 92.63
N ASP A 629 14.77 -25.48 93.61
CA ASP A 629 15.94 -24.63 93.41
C ASP A 629 17.18 -25.44 92.95
N ASP A 630 17.24 -26.74 93.27
CA ASP A 630 18.36 -27.62 92.91
C ASP A 630 18.44 -27.85 91.38
N PHE A 631 17.34 -27.66 90.65
CA PHE A 631 17.30 -27.77 89.18
C PHE A 631 17.50 -26.44 88.45
N TYR A 632 17.55 -25.31 89.18
CA TYR A 632 17.45 -23.99 88.57
C TYR A 632 18.72 -23.60 87.79
N SER A 633 19.91 -23.92 88.32
CA SER A 633 21.19 -23.65 87.64
C SER A 633 21.29 -24.38 86.30
N ALA A 634 20.98 -25.68 86.28
CA ALA A 634 20.94 -26.49 85.07
C ALA A 634 19.91 -25.97 84.06
N PHE A 635 18.74 -25.50 84.53
CA PHE A 635 17.73 -24.88 83.69
C PHE A 635 18.21 -23.59 83.03
N VAL A 636 18.81 -22.66 83.79
CA VAL A 636 19.34 -21.40 83.25
C VAL A 636 20.40 -21.66 82.18
N GLN A 637 21.34 -22.57 82.46
CA GLN A 637 22.38 -22.93 81.50
C GLN A 637 21.79 -23.55 80.23
N THR A 638 20.81 -24.46 80.38
CA THR A 638 20.14 -25.09 79.24
C THR A 638 19.40 -24.06 78.37
N ILE A 639 18.72 -23.08 78.96
CA ILE A 639 18.05 -22.01 78.20
C ILE A 639 19.05 -21.14 77.42
N GLN A 640 20.20 -20.81 78.02
CA GLN A 640 21.25 -20.04 77.34
C GLN A 640 21.87 -20.82 76.16
N ASP A 641 22.17 -22.10 76.39
CA ASP A 641 22.69 -22.99 75.33
C ASP A 641 21.68 -23.14 74.19
N MET A 642 20.39 -23.32 74.51
CA MET A 642 19.33 -23.48 73.51
C MET A 642 19.03 -22.19 72.76
N GLN A 643 19.23 -21.04 73.39
CA GLN A 643 19.17 -19.76 72.70
C GLN A 643 20.30 -19.64 71.67
N ALA A 644 21.54 -19.95 72.04
CA ALA A 644 22.67 -19.96 71.10
C ALA A 644 22.47 -20.97 69.97
N PHE A 645 22.02 -22.19 70.30
CA PHE A 645 21.73 -23.23 69.32
C PHE A 645 20.61 -22.84 68.34
N ALA A 646 19.55 -22.18 68.82
CA ALA A 646 18.48 -21.67 67.96
C ALA A 646 18.99 -20.62 66.97
N HIS A 647 19.92 -19.75 67.38
CA HIS A 647 20.59 -18.78 66.49
C HIS A 647 21.43 -19.48 65.42
N ASP A 648 22.23 -20.46 65.82
CA ASP A 648 23.07 -21.23 64.89
C ASP A 648 22.22 -21.98 63.85
N ARG A 649 21.17 -22.68 64.30
CA ARG A 649 20.26 -23.42 63.39
C ARG A 649 19.48 -22.49 62.47
N THR A 650 19.06 -21.32 62.96
CA THR A 650 18.39 -20.32 62.13
C THR A 650 19.35 -19.73 61.08
N THR A 651 20.61 -19.47 61.46
CA THR A 651 21.66 -18.98 60.55
C THR A 651 22.02 -20.02 59.49
N GLU A 652 22.06 -21.29 59.85
CA GLU A 652 22.20 -22.42 58.92
C GLU A 652 21.04 -22.45 57.93
N ALA A 653 19.79 -22.37 58.39
CA ALA A 653 18.61 -22.35 57.52
C ALA A 653 18.63 -21.16 56.54
N VAL A 654 19.08 -19.97 56.97
CA VAL A 654 19.29 -18.83 56.07
C VAL A 654 20.35 -19.14 55.01
N THR A 655 21.44 -19.77 55.41
CA THR A 655 22.51 -20.16 54.49
C THR A 655 22.02 -21.18 53.46
N ASP A 656 21.22 -22.15 53.87
CA ASP A 656 20.60 -23.15 53.00
C ASP A 656 19.64 -22.48 51.98
N LEU A 657 18.85 -21.50 52.41
CA LEU A 657 17.98 -20.71 51.51
C LEU A 657 18.78 -19.97 50.43
N PHE A 658 19.93 -19.39 50.79
CA PHE A 658 20.82 -18.74 49.82
C PHE A 658 21.50 -19.73 48.88
N SER A 659 21.81 -20.94 49.35
CA SER A 659 22.31 -22.02 48.50
C SER A 659 21.26 -22.46 47.47
N LYS A 660 20.00 -22.60 47.90
CA LYS A 660 18.87 -22.89 47.00
C LYS A 660 18.70 -21.77 45.96
N LEU A 661 18.62 -20.51 46.40
CA LEU A 661 18.47 -19.37 45.50
C LEU A 661 19.63 -19.24 44.49
N SER A 662 20.87 -19.50 44.93
CA SER A 662 22.02 -19.52 44.01
C SER A 662 21.92 -20.63 42.96
N THR A 663 21.34 -21.77 43.32
CA THR A 663 21.08 -22.88 42.39
C THR A 663 20.00 -22.49 41.38
N ASP A 664 18.90 -21.89 41.84
CA ASP A 664 17.78 -21.48 40.97
C ASP A 664 18.21 -20.40 39.96
N VAL A 665 19.16 -19.54 40.32
CA VAL A 665 19.68 -18.46 39.45
C VAL A 665 20.87 -18.91 38.58
N GLN A 666 21.41 -20.12 38.79
CA GLN A 666 22.66 -20.58 38.15
C GLN A 666 22.62 -20.51 36.62
N GLN A 667 21.51 -20.93 36.00
CA GLN A 667 21.38 -20.92 34.54
C GLN A 667 21.48 -19.50 33.96
N GLU A 668 20.82 -18.53 34.59
CA GLU A 668 20.87 -17.14 34.14
C GLU A 668 22.21 -16.47 34.48
N ARG A 669 22.84 -16.85 35.59
CA ARG A 669 24.21 -16.45 35.92
C ARG A 669 25.19 -16.88 34.84
N GLU A 670 25.13 -18.12 34.35
CA GLU A 670 26.01 -18.63 33.29
C GLU A 670 25.85 -17.87 31.97
N LYS A 671 24.60 -17.55 31.59
CA LYS A 671 24.32 -16.73 30.39
C LYS A 671 24.83 -15.30 30.52
N LEU A 672 24.72 -14.70 31.71
CA LEU A 672 25.04 -13.30 31.95
C LEU A 672 26.51 -13.05 32.31
N SER A 673 27.22 -14.02 32.89
CA SER A 673 28.64 -13.91 33.26
C SER A 673 29.58 -13.45 32.12
N PRO A 674 29.48 -13.94 30.87
CA PRO A 674 30.32 -13.45 29.78
C PRO A 674 29.95 -12.02 29.31
N ILE A 675 28.74 -11.53 29.64
CA ILE A 675 28.24 -10.21 29.24
C ILE A 675 28.60 -9.14 30.28
N LEU A 676 28.47 -9.49 31.56
CA LEU A 676 28.58 -8.62 32.73
C LEU A 676 30.00 -8.61 33.32
N LEU A 677 30.96 -8.04 32.59
CA LEU A 677 32.35 -7.86 33.07
C LEU A 677 32.45 -6.68 34.07
N GLN A 678 33.23 -6.83 35.14
CA GLN A 678 33.44 -5.79 36.17
C GLN A 678 34.03 -4.49 35.61
N ASP A 679 34.84 -4.57 34.55
CA ASP A 679 35.48 -3.41 33.90
C ASP A 679 34.46 -2.42 33.27
N LYS A 680 33.21 -2.86 33.03
CA LYS A 680 32.13 -2.03 32.48
C LYS A 680 31.54 -1.04 33.48
N GLU A 681 31.77 -1.22 34.78
CA GLU A 681 31.21 -0.31 35.79
C GLU A 681 31.75 1.12 35.65
N SER A 682 33.07 1.23 35.42
CA SER A 682 33.74 2.50 35.17
C SER A 682 33.33 3.16 33.85
N SER A 683 32.95 2.37 32.82
CA SER A 683 32.46 2.91 31.55
C SER A 683 31.02 3.42 31.67
N ILE A 684 30.17 2.69 32.38
CA ILE A 684 28.77 3.07 32.64
C ILE A 684 28.72 4.35 33.48
N GLU A 685 29.57 4.49 34.50
CA GLU A 685 29.59 5.70 35.33
C GLU A 685 29.94 6.95 34.51
N LYS A 686 30.96 6.84 33.64
CA LYS A 686 31.38 7.94 32.77
C LYS A 686 30.32 8.32 31.73
N LYS A 687 29.56 7.35 31.20
CA LYS A 687 28.64 7.56 30.08
C LYS A 687 27.20 7.88 30.49
N PHE A 688 26.69 7.24 31.54
CA PHE A 688 25.29 7.29 31.93
C PHE A 688 25.05 7.82 33.36
N GLY A 689 26.12 8.00 34.15
CA GLY A 689 26.06 8.58 35.50
C GLY A 689 25.73 7.58 36.62
N ARG A 690 25.82 8.07 37.86
CA ARG A 690 25.76 7.25 39.09
C ARG A 690 24.46 6.48 39.30
N SER A 691 23.32 7.00 38.83
CA SER A 691 22.02 6.34 38.97
C SER A 691 21.94 5.04 38.14
N GLN A 692 22.53 5.03 36.95
CA GLN A 692 22.52 3.90 36.02
C GLN A 692 23.53 2.82 36.43
N VAL A 693 24.67 3.23 37.01
CA VAL A 693 25.62 2.31 37.68
C VAL A 693 24.94 1.57 38.83
N ARG A 694 24.06 2.23 39.60
CA ARG A 694 23.32 1.57 40.67
C ARG A 694 22.44 0.42 40.14
N LEU A 695 21.78 0.62 38.99
CA LEU A 695 20.97 -0.43 38.36
C LEU A 695 21.85 -1.61 37.88
N PHE A 696 23.01 -1.33 37.30
CA PHE A 696 23.98 -2.35 36.92
C PHE A 696 24.52 -3.15 38.13
N ARG A 697 24.89 -2.47 39.23
CA ARG A 697 25.30 -3.13 40.48
C ARG A 697 24.18 -3.99 41.07
N ASN A 698 22.93 -3.56 40.94
CA ASN A 698 21.78 -4.34 41.40
C ASN A 698 21.55 -5.58 40.54
N LEU A 699 21.80 -5.53 39.23
CA LEU A 699 21.82 -6.72 38.38
C LEU A 699 22.92 -7.71 38.82
N LEU A 700 24.13 -7.22 39.15
CA LEU A 700 25.21 -8.06 39.70
C LEU A 700 24.82 -8.71 41.04
N ARG A 701 24.06 -8.00 41.90
CA ARG A 701 23.54 -8.57 43.15
C ARG A 701 22.50 -9.66 42.92
N ALA A 702 21.74 -9.58 41.83
CA ALA A 702 20.72 -10.56 41.49
C ALA A 702 21.31 -11.87 40.94
N ILE A 703 22.47 -11.85 40.29
CA ILE A 703 23.12 -13.06 39.77
C ILE A 703 24.02 -13.77 40.79
N GLU A 704 24.44 -13.09 41.87
CA GLU A 704 25.33 -13.63 42.91
C GLU A 704 24.76 -13.40 44.34
N PRO A 705 23.62 -14.01 44.69
CA PRO A 705 22.94 -13.71 45.94
C PRO A 705 23.76 -14.07 47.19
N SER A 706 24.37 -15.26 47.25
CA SER A 706 25.17 -15.71 48.40
C SER A 706 26.37 -14.82 48.70
N GLN A 707 27.09 -14.35 47.67
CA GLN A 707 28.30 -13.54 47.87
C GLN A 707 27.99 -12.08 48.22
N ARG A 708 26.85 -11.55 47.73
CA ARG A 708 26.58 -10.11 47.75
C ARG A 708 25.73 -9.64 48.92
N TRP A 709 24.78 -10.45 49.40
CA TRP A 709 23.85 -9.98 50.43
C TRP A 709 23.41 -11.02 51.48
N GLN A 710 23.92 -12.25 51.45
CA GLN A 710 23.70 -13.23 52.54
C GLN A 710 24.11 -12.67 53.91
N ASN A 711 25.32 -12.12 54.01
CA ASN A 711 25.81 -11.52 55.26
C ASN A 711 24.96 -10.32 55.70
N LEU A 712 24.38 -9.56 54.77
CA LEU A 712 23.50 -8.44 55.09
C LEU A 712 22.20 -8.94 55.73
N ILE A 713 21.65 -10.06 55.25
CA ILE A 713 20.46 -10.66 55.87
C ILE A 713 20.77 -11.11 57.29
N ILE A 714 21.86 -11.85 57.51
CA ILE A 714 22.26 -12.35 58.83
C ILE A 714 22.45 -11.18 59.83
N GLN A 715 23.07 -10.08 59.39
CA GLN A 715 23.26 -8.88 60.21
C GLN A 715 21.94 -8.15 60.50
N HIS A 716 21.09 -7.94 59.49
CA HIS A 716 19.84 -7.19 59.65
C HIS A 716 18.72 -7.99 60.33
N SER A 717 18.80 -9.32 60.34
CA SER A 717 17.84 -10.18 61.03
C SER A 717 18.18 -10.42 62.51
N GLY A 718 19.23 -9.79 63.04
CA GLY A 718 19.61 -9.92 64.45
C GLY A 718 20.27 -11.25 64.81
N LEU A 719 20.77 -12.01 63.82
CA LEU A 719 21.47 -13.29 64.03
C LEU A 719 22.97 -13.11 64.31
N ALA A 720 23.52 -11.91 64.08
CA ALA A 720 24.96 -11.63 64.17
C ALA A 720 25.42 -10.98 65.49
N GLY A 721 24.57 -10.81 66.50
CA GLY A 721 24.90 -10.08 67.74
C GLY A 721 24.25 -10.64 69.00
N ASP A 722 24.54 -10.03 70.16
CA ASP A 722 24.02 -10.44 71.48
C ASP A 722 22.49 -10.43 71.48
N ALA A 723 21.94 -11.63 71.46
CA ALA A 723 20.51 -11.85 71.45
C ALA A 723 19.86 -11.25 72.72
N VAL A 724 18.62 -10.75 72.61
CA VAL A 724 17.82 -10.42 73.80
C VAL A 724 17.73 -11.69 74.65
N PRO A 725 18.32 -11.71 75.86
CA PRO A 725 18.42 -12.94 76.63
C PRO A 725 17.02 -13.41 77.03
N VAL A 726 16.75 -14.70 76.84
CA VAL A 726 15.52 -15.31 77.34
C VAL A 726 15.60 -15.32 78.87
N HIS A 727 14.71 -14.58 79.53
CA HIS A 727 14.70 -14.48 81.00
C HIS A 727 14.26 -15.81 81.63
N ALA A 728 15.23 -16.66 81.96
CA ALA A 728 15.01 -17.97 82.57
C ALA A 728 14.20 -17.90 83.89
N ASP A 729 14.31 -16.79 84.65
CA ASP A 729 13.55 -16.58 85.88
C ASP A 729 12.02 -16.63 85.67
N ALA A 730 11.54 -16.19 84.51
CA ALA A 730 10.11 -16.16 84.18
C ALA A 730 9.59 -17.46 83.56
N LEU A 731 10.49 -18.38 83.17
CA LEU A 731 10.15 -19.61 82.43
C LEU A 731 10.20 -20.88 83.27
N PHE A 732 10.90 -20.83 84.42
CA PHE A 732 11.03 -21.98 85.29
C PHE A 732 9.66 -22.31 85.91
N PRO A 733 9.09 -23.52 85.69
CA PRO A 733 7.69 -23.81 86.02
C PRO A 733 7.46 -24.13 87.51
N LEU A 734 8.53 -24.29 88.30
CA LEU A 734 8.45 -24.63 89.72
C LEU A 734 8.65 -23.39 90.59
N ALA A 735 7.98 -23.35 91.76
CA ALA A 735 8.18 -22.27 92.73
C ALA A 735 9.63 -22.29 93.22
N ARG A 736 10.29 -21.13 93.20
CA ARG A 736 11.70 -20.93 93.60
C ARG A 736 11.77 -19.90 94.70
N GLN A 737 12.91 -19.76 95.35
CA GLN A 737 13.15 -18.59 96.19
C GLN A 737 13.13 -17.31 95.32
N ASP A 738 12.10 -16.49 95.52
CA ASP A 738 11.89 -15.21 94.83
C ASP A 738 11.15 -14.23 95.75
N ASP A 739 10.82 -13.04 95.25
CA ASP A 739 10.10 -12.01 96.02
C ASP A 739 8.70 -12.48 96.51
N ARG A 740 8.16 -13.56 95.93
CA ARG A 740 6.82 -14.12 96.23
C ARG A 740 6.88 -15.37 97.12
N HIS A 741 7.99 -16.11 97.11
CA HIS A 741 8.14 -17.37 97.84
C HIS A 741 9.43 -17.38 98.67
N GLN A 742 9.31 -17.61 99.98
CA GLN A 742 10.47 -17.62 100.89
C GLN A 742 11.42 -18.80 100.67
N ASN A 743 10.93 -19.92 100.14
CA ASN A 743 11.69 -21.14 99.82
C ASN A 743 11.14 -21.73 98.51
N GLY A 744 11.98 -22.45 97.75
CA GLY A 744 11.52 -23.27 96.64
C GLY A 744 10.58 -24.41 97.07
N GLN A 745 9.90 -25.01 96.09
CA GLN A 745 9.03 -26.16 96.30
C GLN A 745 9.83 -27.35 96.85
N ILE A 746 9.57 -27.71 98.10
CA ILE A 746 10.17 -28.87 98.77
C ILE A 746 9.45 -30.15 98.28
N PHE A 747 10.21 -31.13 97.81
CA PHE A 747 9.65 -32.37 97.28
C PHE A 747 9.27 -33.39 98.37
N ASP A 748 8.42 -34.35 98.00
CA ASP A 748 7.83 -35.33 98.91
C ASP A 748 8.86 -36.25 99.59
N TRP A 749 10.03 -36.44 98.97
CA TRP A 749 11.14 -37.22 99.51
C TRP A 749 12.12 -36.40 100.34
N SER A 750 11.97 -35.07 100.42
CA SER A 750 12.86 -34.21 101.20
C SER A 750 12.68 -34.39 102.70
N PRO A 751 13.78 -34.41 103.49
CA PRO A 751 13.70 -34.44 104.95
C PRO A 751 13.08 -33.15 105.56
N ASP A 752 13.04 -32.05 104.80
CA ASP A 752 12.57 -30.74 105.26
C ASP A 752 11.05 -30.53 105.13
N LYS A 753 10.30 -31.54 104.65
CA LYS A 753 8.85 -31.42 104.42
C LYS A 753 8.05 -31.47 105.73
N LYS A 754 7.73 -30.30 106.28
CA LYS A 754 7.01 -30.11 107.57
C LYS A 754 5.49 -30.23 107.48
N PHE A 755 4.88 -31.31 106.96
CA PHE A 755 3.44 -31.60 107.20
C PHE A 755 3.08 -33.10 107.16
N MET A 756 2.33 -33.53 108.19
CA MET A 756 1.72 -34.86 108.33
C MET A 756 0.44 -34.99 107.47
N VAL A 757 0.54 -35.63 106.32
CA VAL A 757 -0.60 -36.24 105.62
C VAL A 757 -0.25 -37.71 105.39
N THR A 758 -1.19 -38.61 105.69
CA THR A 758 -1.04 -40.08 105.54
C THR A 758 -0.51 -40.43 104.14
N PRO A 759 0.49 -41.32 104.02
CA PRO A 759 1.09 -41.65 102.74
C PRO A 759 0.07 -42.45 101.93
N ARG A 760 -0.58 -41.81 100.95
CA ARG A 760 -1.00 -42.56 99.76
C ARG A 760 0.29 -43.10 99.13
N PRO A 761 0.31 -44.31 98.54
CA PRO A 761 1.50 -44.79 97.81
C PRO A 761 1.69 -43.87 96.60
N PHE A 762 2.38 -42.76 96.81
CA PHE A 762 2.69 -41.79 95.78
C PHE A 762 4.03 -42.23 95.21
N ASN A 763 3.99 -42.74 93.99
CA ASN A 763 5.18 -43.20 93.30
C ASN A 763 6.03 -41.96 92.96
N HIS A 764 7.14 -41.76 93.69
CA HIS A 764 8.08 -40.66 93.50
C HIS A 764 8.62 -40.65 92.06
N GLN A 765 8.82 -41.82 91.45
CA GLN A 765 9.27 -41.94 90.05
C GLN A 765 8.29 -41.26 89.08
N VAL A 766 6.98 -41.43 89.29
CA VAL A 766 5.94 -40.77 88.46
C VAL A 766 5.96 -39.25 88.66
N ALA A 767 6.26 -38.79 89.87
CA ALA A 767 6.38 -37.36 90.15
C ALA A 767 7.63 -36.75 89.48
N VAL A 768 8.77 -37.43 89.54
CA VAL A 768 10.01 -37.03 88.85
C VAL A 768 9.79 -36.98 87.34
N LEU A 769 9.13 -37.98 86.75
CA LEU A 769 8.79 -37.97 85.32
C LEU A 769 7.91 -36.77 84.96
N ARG A 770 6.88 -36.46 85.76
CA ARG A 770 6.03 -35.28 85.55
C ARG A 770 6.78 -33.96 85.70
N LEU A 771 7.69 -33.85 86.68
CA LEU A 771 8.51 -32.66 86.87
C LEU A 771 9.41 -32.42 85.65
N ARG A 772 10.05 -33.48 85.15
CA ARG A 772 10.87 -33.42 83.93
C ARG A 772 10.03 -33.03 82.71
N ASP A 773 8.86 -33.62 82.55
CA ASP A 773 7.94 -33.30 81.44
C ASP A 773 7.44 -31.84 81.51
N GLU A 774 7.13 -31.33 82.70
CA GLU A 774 6.66 -29.94 82.89
C GLU A 774 7.78 -28.92 82.61
N ILE A 775 9.00 -29.19 83.09
CA ILE A 775 10.20 -28.36 82.80
C ILE A 775 10.47 -28.34 81.29
N THR A 776 10.40 -29.51 80.64
CA THR A 776 10.60 -29.64 79.19
C THR A 776 9.50 -28.93 78.40
N ALA A 777 8.24 -29.08 78.81
CA ALA A 777 7.10 -28.46 78.14
C ALA A 777 7.12 -26.92 78.23
N SER A 778 7.43 -26.38 79.42
CA SER A 778 7.57 -24.94 79.64
C SER A 778 8.68 -24.35 78.75
N ALA A 779 9.90 -24.89 78.85
CA ALA A 779 11.02 -24.43 78.04
C ALA A 779 10.77 -24.60 76.53
N GLY A 780 10.15 -25.72 76.13
CA GLY A 780 9.86 -26.03 74.74
C GLY A 780 8.91 -25.02 74.10
N LEU A 781 7.82 -24.63 74.78
CA LEU A 781 6.88 -23.64 74.25
C LEU A 781 7.56 -22.29 73.98
N HIS A 782 8.39 -21.83 74.92
CA HIS A 782 9.06 -20.54 74.83
C HIS A 782 10.18 -20.54 73.78
N LEU A 783 10.92 -21.64 73.64
CA LEU A 783 11.92 -21.78 72.57
C LEU A 783 11.27 -21.81 71.18
N VAL A 784 10.13 -22.48 71.01
CA VAL A 784 9.37 -22.44 69.74
C VAL A 784 8.89 -21.02 69.43
N GLN A 785 8.39 -20.28 70.42
CA GLN A 785 8.02 -18.86 70.26
C GLN A 785 9.24 -18.02 69.87
N TYR A 786 10.40 -18.27 70.48
CA TYR A 786 11.64 -17.58 70.18
C TYR A 786 12.11 -17.82 68.74
N VAL A 787 12.14 -19.08 68.29
CA VAL A 787 12.45 -19.45 66.89
C VAL A 787 11.46 -18.82 65.90
N SER A 788 10.18 -18.72 66.28
CA SER A 788 9.17 -18.02 65.47
C SER A 788 9.44 -16.52 65.35
N GLN A 789 9.89 -15.87 66.43
CA GLN A 789 10.31 -14.46 66.40
C GLN A 789 11.54 -14.26 65.51
N LEU A 790 12.56 -15.12 65.62
CA LEU A 790 13.74 -15.10 64.75
C LEU A 790 13.35 -15.28 63.28
N THR A 791 12.48 -16.25 62.99
CA THR A 791 11.94 -16.48 61.64
C THR A 791 11.25 -15.23 61.10
N LYS A 792 10.44 -14.55 61.93
CA LYS A 792 9.77 -13.31 61.52
C LYS A 792 10.76 -12.20 61.18
N GLN A 793 11.83 -12.04 61.97
CA GLN A 793 12.88 -11.04 61.72
C GLN A 793 13.63 -11.34 60.41
N VAL A 794 13.99 -12.61 60.19
CA VAL A 794 14.62 -13.07 58.93
C VAL A 794 13.73 -12.78 57.73
N LYS A 795 12.43 -13.14 57.80
CA LYS A 795 11.48 -12.90 56.70
C LYS A 795 11.30 -11.42 56.38
N VAL A 796 11.27 -10.54 57.39
CA VAL A 796 11.19 -9.08 57.16
C VAL A 796 12.43 -8.59 56.40
N SER A 797 13.62 -9.07 56.78
CA SER A 797 14.87 -8.72 56.09
C SER A 797 14.88 -9.23 54.64
N PHE A 798 14.45 -10.47 54.40
CA PHE A 798 14.29 -11.02 53.05
C PHE A 798 13.28 -10.24 52.22
N SER A 799 12.09 -9.96 52.75
CA SER A 799 11.03 -9.23 52.04
C SER A 799 11.52 -7.85 51.57
N LYS A 800 12.26 -7.13 52.41
CA LYS A 800 12.86 -5.84 52.06
C LYS A 800 13.89 -5.97 50.93
N ALA A 801 14.79 -6.94 51.02
CA ALA A 801 15.83 -7.17 50.01
C ALA A 801 15.26 -7.64 48.67
N LEU A 802 14.33 -8.60 48.69
CA LEU A 802 13.67 -9.15 47.52
C LEU A 802 12.86 -8.08 46.77
N LYS A 803 12.13 -7.23 47.50
CA LYS A 803 11.42 -6.10 46.91
C LYS A 803 12.38 -5.14 46.19
N GLU A 804 13.49 -4.77 46.83
CA GLU A 804 14.49 -3.90 46.18
C GLU A 804 15.08 -4.57 44.93
N ILE A 805 15.41 -5.86 44.96
CA ILE A 805 15.96 -6.59 43.79
C ILE A 805 14.94 -6.62 42.65
N VAL A 806 13.70 -7.05 42.91
CA VAL A 806 12.65 -7.17 41.89
C VAL A 806 12.32 -5.81 41.28
N ASP A 807 12.12 -4.77 42.11
CA ASP A 807 11.79 -3.43 41.62
C ASP A 807 12.92 -2.87 40.72
N ASN A 808 14.19 -3.12 41.06
CA ASN A 808 15.33 -2.68 40.26
C ASN A 808 15.48 -3.45 38.94
N LEU A 809 15.23 -4.76 38.93
CA LEU A 809 15.25 -5.56 37.69
C LEU A 809 14.12 -5.15 36.75
N GLN A 810 12.91 -4.92 37.28
CA GLN A 810 11.78 -4.42 36.50
C GLN A 810 12.00 -2.99 36.01
N GLU A 811 12.63 -2.14 36.81
CA GLU A 811 13.04 -0.81 36.39
C GLU A 811 14.00 -0.88 35.20
N LEU A 812 15.01 -1.75 35.26
CA LEU A 812 16.00 -1.97 34.19
C LEU A 812 15.35 -2.38 32.85
N LEU A 813 14.23 -3.11 32.89
CA LEU A 813 13.46 -3.54 31.71
C LEU A 813 12.59 -2.45 31.07
N LYS A 814 12.47 -1.26 31.69
CA LYS A 814 11.70 -0.15 31.10
C LYS A 814 12.44 0.48 29.92
N SER A 815 11.69 0.92 28.91
CA SER A 815 12.22 1.51 27.66
C SER A 815 13.25 2.63 27.87
N LYS A 816 13.12 3.42 28.94
CA LYS A 816 14.06 4.50 29.26
C LYS A 816 15.50 4.03 29.55
N HIS A 817 15.70 2.77 29.94
CA HIS A 817 17.02 2.20 30.27
C HIS A 817 17.51 1.23 29.20
N GLU A 818 16.82 1.13 28.07
CA GLU A 818 17.24 0.35 26.91
C GLU A 818 18.64 0.76 26.39
N PRO A 819 19.03 2.05 26.34
CA PRO A 819 20.39 2.44 25.96
C PRO A 819 21.47 1.84 26.88
N LEU A 820 21.18 1.71 28.18
CA LEU A 820 22.09 1.07 29.13
C LEU A 820 22.23 -0.43 28.84
N LEU A 821 21.13 -1.13 28.58
CA LEU A 821 21.14 -2.55 28.23
C LEU A 821 21.90 -2.82 26.93
N ARG A 822 21.72 -1.97 25.90
CA ARG A 822 22.46 -2.06 24.63
C ARG A 822 23.96 -1.81 24.83
N HIS A 823 24.32 -0.86 25.68
CA HIS A 823 25.72 -0.62 26.06
C HIS A 823 26.33 -1.81 26.80
N ILE A 824 25.59 -2.41 27.74
CA ILE A 824 26.01 -3.62 28.47
C ILE A 824 26.21 -4.80 27.50
N ALA A 825 25.33 -4.97 26.52
CA ALA A 825 25.46 -6.00 25.48
C ALA A 825 26.60 -5.73 24.47
N SER A 826 27.36 -4.64 24.64
CA SER A 826 28.43 -4.20 23.73
C SER A 826 27.94 -3.97 22.29
N ALA A 827 26.65 -3.67 22.11
CA ALA A 827 26.01 -3.47 20.81
C ALA A 827 26.28 -2.07 20.20
N GLU A 828 27.27 -1.34 20.70
CA GLU A 828 27.68 -0.02 20.19
C GLU A 828 28.62 -0.10 18.98
N ALA A 829 28.63 -1.21 18.24
CA ALA A 829 28.85 -1.10 16.81
C ALA A 829 27.51 -0.67 16.21
N GLN A 830 27.38 0.62 15.90
CA GLN A 830 26.41 1.08 14.92
C GLN A 830 26.68 0.32 13.61
N THR A 831 26.14 -0.88 13.44
CA THR A 831 25.71 -1.30 12.12
C THR A 831 24.46 -0.47 11.87
N SER A 832 24.66 0.72 11.29
CA SER A 832 23.67 1.27 10.38
C SER A 832 23.25 0.08 9.51
N ALA A 833 22.03 -0.44 9.73
CA ALA A 833 21.49 -1.47 8.86
C ALA A 833 21.74 -0.99 7.44
N SER A 834 22.49 -1.75 6.64
CA SER A 834 22.75 -1.37 5.25
C SER A 834 21.40 -1.06 4.62
N ILE A 835 21.21 0.17 4.14
CA ILE A 835 19.98 0.58 3.48
C ILE A 835 19.67 -0.53 2.47
N PRO A 836 18.51 -1.21 2.58
CA PRO A 836 18.19 -2.29 1.67
C PRO A 836 18.36 -1.80 0.22
N PRO A 837 18.93 -2.59 -0.70
CA PRO A 837 19.19 -2.15 -2.07
C PRO A 837 17.94 -1.58 -2.77
N TRP A 838 16.77 -2.12 -2.45
CA TRP A 838 15.47 -1.64 -2.94
C TRP A 838 15.14 -0.22 -2.43
N LEU A 839 15.46 0.08 -1.17
CA LEU A 839 15.20 1.38 -0.54
C LEU A 839 16.20 2.43 -1.06
N ASP A 840 17.46 2.03 -1.28
CA ASP A 840 18.47 2.88 -1.90
C ASP A 840 18.06 3.25 -3.33
N THR A 841 17.66 2.25 -4.14
CA THR A 841 17.17 2.47 -5.51
C THR A 841 15.92 3.36 -5.54
N LEU A 842 14.96 3.14 -4.64
CA LEU A 842 13.77 4.00 -4.53
C LEU A 842 14.12 5.43 -4.12
N SER A 843 15.13 5.62 -3.27
CA SER A 843 15.58 6.96 -2.83
C SER A 843 16.23 7.77 -3.94
N GLN A 844 16.74 7.11 -4.98
CA GLN A 844 17.31 7.76 -6.17
C GLN A 844 16.22 8.30 -7.09
N ILE A 845 15.00 7.74 -7.10
CA ILE A 845 13.91 8.16 -8.00
C ILE A 845 13.52 9.63 -7.79
N PRO A 846 13.28 10.14 -6.57
CA PRO A 846 13.01 11.57 -6.35
C PRO A 846 14.20 12.49 -6.67
N ALA A 847 15.42 11.96 -6.67
CA ALA A 847 16.64 12.71 -6.97
C ALA A 847 16.90 12.89 -8.48
N ILE A 848 16.15 12.17 -9.34
CA ILE A 848 16.20 12.36 -10.80
C ILE A 848 15.83 13.82 -11.11
N SER A 849 16.76 14.52 -11.75
CA SER A 849 16.66 15.96 -12.02
C SER A 849 15.49 16.28 -12.93
N TYR A 850 14.71 17.29 -12.55
CA TYR A 850 13.67 17.83 -13.40
C TYR A 850 14.30 18.52 -14.63
N PRO A 851 13.80 18.27 -15.84
CA PRO A 851 14.29 18.97 -17.03
C PRO A 851 13.95 20.46 -16.95
N GLU A 852 14.97 21.32 -16.83
CA GLU A 852 14.80 22.78 -16.72
C GLU A 852 14.14 23.38 -17.97
N GLU A 853 13.24 24.34 -17.73
CA GLU A 853 12.68 25.23 -18.76
C GLU A 853 13.72 26.30 -19.08
N ILE A 854 14.22 26.34 -20.32
CA ILE A 854 15.00 27.47 -20.84
C ILE A 854 14.04 28.49 -21.45
#